data_AF-A0A815I571-F1
#
_entry.id   AF-A0A815I571-F1
#
_cell.length_a   1.000
_cell.length_b   1.000
_cell.length_c   1.000
_cell.angle_alpha   90.00
_cell.angle_beta   90.00
_cell.angle_gamma   90.00
#
_symmetry.space_group_name_H-M   'P 1'
#
loop_
_entity.id
_entity.type
_entity.pdbx_description
1 polymer ?
#
loop_
_entity_poly.entity_id
_entity_poly.type
_entity_poly.pdbx_seq_one_letter_code
_entity_poly.pdbx_strand_id
1 'polypeptide(L)'
;MFFYALKLPFSISVWPNTFNISPRAIDIGYNVDYGVLVGYCQLTPSIAIECGCIIQLNTSWSQPKVITNILIRQDMKFSWSDIRSTDVITQSRIYSAQSMMSVSISWGSRRILIGVPWLNIVLLYAFDNVSNPIGTYDNGMDSTGFGKSVAWLDVHGNKALILANWLSRSTTEWVSSSVQMYDIESDGFSSNVQPISIYPNSQQQIFSKSKVFFIRLMCSISGDFITLDSLGGPSAVFSAPAGSFPDTNVRLFRSVSVPCIRGTNRDYAGIELCIPCPHGTFSSGCQTCNSNASFCPFGSVEELPYSTFQSIDQVQEYPDSPENTVFDDILLHNMFMLNWQSSHCALVSPMTWVLLFIVFGIIVALIVIISEIHCANQRNIHYRIKRILKNMDLIGEGELWIGGLLSVAVIVLVISACTFSAEFYHQYPIENMTDENSFACDVTLRNSKFSTNLQTMPQHRSSNKQIQPMFDLISAQQFYLKIDLIQTAFTCQDSLTIYHVMHYKLLVLPIAKCETSYNSSILSLTVSLPAQEISVQLILSGLKTVGAIRLGLIGPSASSTDGRYTLLELNFASTFTSSLVDQVLAPSSLFSLQLTPIINQTAPLSTDGLTVFSAIWSSSYDVKTSEIFNTENRYTFFKRIQTSVNVTIAKTVFYVNNIQEPIAKQTEIIFRNFLFIFLVLEAFGLLVLVVKLLIVPPLRTFIVRCRKSTEQSQTDHNTEMNNVSRSY
;
A
#
# COMPACT_ATOMS: atom_id res chain seq x y z
N MET A 1 18.47 -11.45 -56.28
CA MET A 1 19.69 -12.15 -56.72
C MET A 1 20.26 -12.93 -55.53
N PHE A 2 19.79 -14.17 -55.32
CA PHE A 2 20.34 -15.17 -54.38
C PHE A 2 19.79 -16.56 -54.75
N PHE A 3 19.77 -16.87 -56.06
CA PHE A 3 19.37 -18.18 -56.61
C PHE A 3 20.56 -19.15 -56.73
N TYR A 4 21.74 -18.83 -56.16
CA TYR A 4 22.99 -19.48 -56.56
C TYR A 4 23.53 -20.60 -55.66
N ALA A 5 22.80 -21.05 -54.62
CA ALA A 5 23.33 -22.05 -53.67
C ALA A 5 22.59 -23.39 -53.62
N LEU A 6 21.49 -23.55 -54.35
CA LEU A 6 20.94 -24.89 -54.63
C LEU A 6 21.30 -25.22 -56.07
N LYS A 7 22.25 -26.15 -56.26
CA LYS A 7 22.39 -26.89 -57.51
C LYS A 7 21.14 -27.79 -57.68
N LEU A 8 19.99 -27.15 -57.87
CA LEU A 8 18.85 -27.79 -58.48
C LEU A 8 19.28 -28.17 -59.90
N PRO A 9 19.03 -29.40 -60.38
CA PRO A 9 19.40 -29.81 -61.74
C PRO A 9 18.61 -29.07 -62.84
N PHE A 10 17.80 -28.08 -62.46
CA PHE A 10 17.00 -27.27 -63.37
C PHE A 10 17.78 -26.02 -63.75
N SER A 11 18.25 -26.00 -65.00
CA SER A 11 18.69 -24.78 -65.66
C SER A 11 17.58 -23.72 -65.61
N ILE A 12 17.95 -22.52 -65.22
CA ILE A 12 17.13 -21.30 -65.24
C ILE A 12 16.53 -21.15 -66.64
N SER A 13 15.22 -21.36 -66.83
CA SER A 13 14.43 -20.64 -67.87
C SER A 13 12.98 -21.10 -68.08
N VAL A 14 12.48 -22.23 -67.57
CA VAL A 14 11.10 -22.63 -67.88
C VAL A 14 10.32 -23.07 -66.63
N TRP A 15 9.66 -22.10 -66.01
CA TRP A 15 8.56 -22.37 -65.07
C TRP A 15 7.36 -22.91 -65.84
N PRO A 16 6.52 -23.78 -65.26
CA PRO A 16 5.38 -24.35 -65.96
C PRO A 16 4.46 -23.24 -66.52
N ASN A 17 4.33 -23.20 -67.85
CA ASN A 17 3.59 -22.22 -68.68
C ASN A 17 2.06 -22.11 -68.41
N THR A 18 1.56 -22.65 -67.29
CA THR A 18 0.12 -22.73 -67.03
C THR A 18 -0.45 -21.50 -66.31
N PHE A 19 0.40 -20.67 -65.68
CA PHE A 19 0.02 -19.38 -65.11
C PHE A 19 1.12 -18.33 -65.37
N ASN A 20 0.75 -17.13 -65.85
CA ASN A 20 1.62 -15.95 -65.89
C ASN A 20 1.90 -15.46 -64.44
N ILE A 21 2.60 -16.27 -63.64
CA ILE A 21 3.08 -15.92 -62.31
C ILE A 21 4.42 -15.20 -62.45
N SER A 22 4.51 -14.00 -61.86
CA SER A 22 5.79 -13.35 -61.54
C SER A 22 6.21 -13.82 -60.13
N PRO A 23 7.15 -14.78 -60.02
CA PRO A 23 7.49 -15.37 -58.72
C PRO A 23 8.23 -14.37 -57.84
N ARG A 24 7.85 -14.32 -56.55
CA ARG A 24 8.42 -13.41 -55.55
C ARG A 24 9.09 -14.13 -54.39
N ALA A 25 8.56 -15.28 -53.98
CA ALA A 25 9.22 -16.16 -53.05
C ALA A 25 8.94 -17.62 -53.36
N ILE A 26 9.87 -18.48 -52.97
CA ILE A 26 9.75 -19.92 -53.04
C ILE A 26 10.32 -20.52 -51.76
N ASP A 27 9.63 -21.54 -51.24
CA ASP A 27 10.17 -22.44 -50.24
C ASP A 27 10.04 -23.88 -50.73
N ILE A 28 11.00 -24.71 -50.39
CA ILE A 28 11.11 -26.09 -50.88
C ILE A 28 11.10 -27.02 -49.67
N GLY A 29 10.22 -28.02 -49.71
CA GLY A 29 10.11 -29.00 -48.63
C GLY A 29 11.39 -29.83 -48.46
N TYR A 30 11.58 -30.37 -47.26
CA TYR A 30 12.82 -31.07 -46.85
C TYR A 30 13.19 -32.25 -47.77
N ASN A 31 12.21 -33.01 -48.27
CA ASN A 31 12.45 -34.13 -49.19
C ASN A 31 12.60 -33.70 -50.66
N VAL A 32 12.52 -32.40 -50.96
CA VAL A 32 12.59 -31.84 -52.33
C VAL A 32 11.47 -32.36 -53.26
N ASP A 33 10.46 -33.07 -52.74
CA ASP A 33 9.35 -33.60 -53.55
C ASP A 33 8.35 -32.51 -53.97
N TYR A 34 8.26 -31.45 -53.18
CA TYR A 34 7.35 -30.34 -53.41
C TYR A 34 7.92 -29.01 -52.93
N GLY A 35 7.43 -27.92 -53.53
CA GLY A 35 7.70 -26.55 -53.13
C GLY A 35 6.44 -25.70 -53.20
N VAL A 36 6.47 -24.55 -52.54
CA VAL A 36 5.41 -23.55 -52.64
C VAL A 36 6.01 -22.30 -53.26
N LEU A 37 5.41 -21.87 -54.36
CA LEU A 37 5.78 -20.66 -55.09
C LEU A 37 4.69 -19.61 -54.85
N VAL A 38 5.08 -18.40 -54.46
CA VAL A 38 4.15 -17.27 -54.28
C VAL A 38 4.63 -16.07 -55.09
N GLY A 39 3.69 -15.29 -55.59
CA GLY A 39 3.97 -14.13 -56.42
C GLY A 39 2.70 -13.44 -56.91
N TYR A 40 2.79 -12.83 -58.08
CA TYR A 40 1.67 -12.13 -58.69
C TYR A 40 1.22 -12.82 -59.96
N CYS A 41 -0.06 -13.16 -60.05
CA CYS A 41 -0.71 -13.71 -61.23
C CYS A 41 -1.25 -12.57 -62.07
N GLN A 42 -0.91 -12.56 -63.35
CA GLN A 42 -1.45 -11.60 -64.29
C GLN A 42 -2.85 -12.04 -64.77
N LEU A 43 -3.90 -11.28 -64.42
CA LEU A 43 -5.28 -11.49 -64.88
C LEU A 43 -5.53 -10.82 -66.23
N THR A 44 -4.98 -9.63 -66.43
CA THR A 44 -5.01 -8.87 -67.69
C THR A 44 -3.65 -8.16 -67.87
N PRO A 45 -3.34 -7.55 -69.04
CA PRO A 45 -2.17 -6.67 -69.19
C PRO A 45 -2.08 -5.62 -68.07
N SER A 46 -3.25 -5.29 -67.51
CA SER A 46 -3.49 -4.26 -66.55
C SER A 46 -3.94 -4.71 -65.14
N ILE A 47 -3.95 -5.99 -64.80
CA ILE A 47 -4.37 -6.39 -63.44
C ILE A 47 -3.49 -7.56 -63.02
N ALA A 48 -2.83 -7.40 -61.89
CA ALA A 48 -2.12 -8.46 -61.21
C ALA A 48 -2.76 -8.68 -59.84
N ILE A 49 -2.87 -9.94 -59.42
CA ILE A 49 -3.36 -10.33 -58.09
C ILE A 49 -2.33 -11.20 -57.39
N GLU A 50 -2.31 -11.16 -56.07
CA GLU A 50 -1.51 -12.04 -55.25
C GLU A 50 -1.98 -13.49 -55.44
N CYS A 51 -1.05 -14.38 -55.74
CA CYS A 51 -1.35 -15.81 -55.90
C CYS A 51 -0.15 -16.68 -55.54
N GLY A 52 -0.40 -17.97 -55.40
CA GLY A 52 0.65 -18.96 -55.26
C GLY A 52 0.27 -20.29 -55.89
N CYS A 53 1.19 -21.23 -55.87
CA CYS A 53 0.95 -22.60 -56.28
C CYS A 53 1.87 -23.56 -55.53
N ILE A 54 1.37 -24.77 -55.30
CA ILE A 54 2.18 -25.90 -54.85
C ILE A 54 2.72 -26.58 -56.10
N ILE A 55 4.04 -26.73 -56.16
CA ILE A 55 4.76 -27.39 -57.25
C ILE A 55 5.31 -28.73 -56.77
N GLN A 56 5.19 -29.76 -57.58
CA GLN A 56 5.91 -31.02 -57.42
C GLN A 56 7.26 -30.92 -58.13
N LEU A 57 8.31 -31.30 -57.43
CA LEU A 57 9.70 -31.26 -57.86
C LEU A 57 10.19 -32.70 -58.02
N ASN A 58 9.61 -33.46 -58.96
CA ASN A 58 10.06 -34.82 -59.23
C ASN A 58 11.38 -34.80 -60.02
N THR A 59 12.42 -35.48 -59.53
CA THR A 59 13.76 -35.54 -60.15
C THR A 59 13.80 -36.26 -61.50
N SER A 60 12.73 -37.00 -61.84
CA SER A 60 12.59 -37.69 -63.13
C SER A 60 11.95 -36.84 -64.25
N TRP A 61 11.46 -35.62 -63.93
CA TRP A 61 10.74 -34.76 -64.87
C TRP A 61 11.63 -33.56 -65.23
N SER A 62 11.66 -33.16 -66.51
CA SER A 62 12.44 -32.01 -66.96
C SER A 62 11.86 -30.65 -66.52
N GLN A 63 10.63 -30.62 -65.98
CA GLN A 63 9.97 -29.41 -65.48
C GLN A 63 9.15 -29.67 -64.20
N PRO A 64 9.06 -28.68 -63.28
CA PRO A 64 8.17 -28.73 -62.13
C PRO A 64 6.70 -28.83 -62.56
N LYS A 65 5.90 -29.65 -61.87
CA LYS A 65 4.45 -29.78 -62.13
C LYS A 65 3.65 -29.00 -61.09
N VAL A 66 2.74 -28.12 -61.50
CA VAL A 66 1.79 -27.49 -60.56
C VAL A 66 0.78 -28.54 -60.10
N ILE A 67 0.70 -28.75 -58.78
CA ILE A 67 -0.25 -29.67 -58.14
C ILE A 67 -1.57 -28.96 -57.88
N THR A 68 -1.50 -27.77 -57.27
CA THR A 68 -2.67 -26.98 -56.88
C THR A 68 -2.32 -25.50 -56.80
N ASN A 69 -3.33 -24.65 -56.96
CA ASN A 69 -3.18 -23.20 -56.89
C ASN A 69 -3.65 -22.68 -55.53
N ILE A 70 -2.91 -21.71 -55.00
CA ILE A 70 -3.23 -20.98 -53.78
C ILE A 70 -3.75 -19.61 -54.20
N LEU A 71 -5.00 -19.31 -53.84
CA LEU A 71 -5.60 -18.00 -54.09
C LEU A 71 -5.48 -17.16 -52.83
N ILE A 72 -4.63 -16.13 -52.87
CA ILE A 72 -4.27 -15.33 -51.69
C ILE A 72 -5.39 -14.35 -51.31
N ARG A 73 -6.04 -13.70 -52.28
CA ARG A 73 -7.29 -12.91 -52.13
C ARG A 73 -8.03 -12.76 -53.47
N GLN A 74 -9.37 -12.74 -53.46
CA GLN A 74 -10.21 -12.48 -54.65
C GLN A 74 -10.78 -11.05 -54.73
N ASP A 75 -10.81 -10.31 -53.61
CA ASP A 75 -11.63 -9.09 -53.50
C ASP A 75 -10.88 -7.79 -53.81
N MET A 76 -9.55 -7.79 -53.82
CA MET A 76 -8.76 -6.61 -54.15
C MET A 76 -8.32 -6.63 -55.61
N LYS A 77 -9.06 -5.89 -56.45
CA LYS A 77 -8.71 -5.66 -57.87
C LYS A 77 -7.97 -4.34 -57.99
N PHE A 78 -6.70 -4.39 -58.39
CA PHE A 78 -5.91 -3.19 -58.66
C PHE A 78 -6.26 -2.63 -60.05
N SER A 79 -6.71 -1.38 -60.12
CA SER A 79 -7.00 -0.64 -61.36
C SER A 79 -5.85 0.32 -61.71
N TRP A 80 -5.51 0.49 -63.00
CA TRP A 80 -4.40 1.34 -63.50
C TRP A 80 -4.57 2.83 -63.21
N SER A 81 -5.70 3.21 -62.63
CA SER A 81 -6.01 4.57 -62.22
C SER A 81 -5.52 4.93 -60.80
N ASP A 82 -5.09 3.97 -59.97
CA ASP A 82 -4.45 4.30 -58.68
C ASP A 82 -2.93 4.44 -58.89
N ILE A 83 -2.41 5.67 -58.80
CA ILE A 83 -1.00 6.04 -58.97
C ILE A 83 -0.06 5.15 -58.12
N ARG A 84 -0.56 4.61 -57.00
CA ARG A 84 0.18 3.73 -56.09
C ARG A 84 0.24 2.27 -56.55
N SER A 85 -0.73 1.83 -57.36
CA SER A 85 -0.75 0.49 -57.97
C SER A 85 0.09 0.42 -59.24
N THR A 86 0.22 1.53 -59.99
CA THR A 86 1.07 1.61 -61.17
C THR A 86 2.54 1.41 -60.86
N ASP A 87 3.03 1.89 -59.70
CA ASP A 87 4.39 1.61 -59.23
C ASP A 87 4.55 0.15 -58.80
N VAL A 88 3.62 -0.44 -58.04
CA VAL A 88 3.69 -1.85 -57.64
C VAL A 88 3.60 -2.80 -58.84
N ILE A 89 2.82 -2.47 -59.88
CA ILE A 89 2.65 -3.29 -61.10
C ILE A 89 3.84 -3.14 -62.05
N THR A 90 4.38 -1.93 -62.28
CA THR A 90 5.63 -1.78 -63.05
C THR A 90 6.82 -2.39 -62.32
N GLN A 91 6.87 -2.23 -60.99
CA GLN A 91 7.79 -2.91 -60.08
C GLN A 91 7.37 -4.35 -59.72
N SER A 92 6.32 -4.92 -60.32
CA SER A 92 6.01 -6.37 -60.23
C SER A 92 6.82 -7.16 -61.26
N ARG A 93 7.26 -6.46 -62.32
CA ARG A 93 8.12 -6.98 -63.40
C ARG A 93 9.61 -6.75 -63.11
N ILE A 94 9.93 -5.78 -62.26
CA ILE A 94 11.28 -5.46 -61.76
C ILE A 94 11.35 -5.84 -60.27
N TYR A 95 12.52 -6.09 -59.69
CA TYR A 95 12.63 -6.37 -58.25
C TYR A 95 12.40 -5.08 -57.44
N SER A 96 11.44 -5.07 -56.52
CA SER A 96 11.22 -3.97 -55.56
C SER A 96 10.98 -4.51 -54.17
N ALA A 97 11.50 -3.82 -53.16
CA ALA A 97 11.29 -4.15 -51.75
C ALA A 97 9.81 -4.08 -51.34
N GLN A 98 8.99 -3.32 -52.10
CA GLN A 98 7.55 -3.14 -51.84
C GLN A 98 6.72 -4.32 -52.37
N SER A 99 7.15 -4.97 -53.46
CA SER A 99 6.44 -6.09 -54.08
C SER A 99 7.00 -7.47 -53.68
N MET A 100 7.76 -7.53 -52.59
CA MET A 100 8.23 -8.79 -52.03
C MET A 100 7.07 -9.58 -51.43
N MET A 101 7.19 -10.90 -51.46
CA MET A 101 6.40 -11.82 -50.65
C MET A 101 7.37 -12.72 -49.89
N SER A 102 6.86 -13.41 -48.90
CA SER A 102 7.62 -14.46 -48.22
C SER A 102 6.75 -15.70 -48.08
N VAL A 103 7.39 -16.87 -48.08
CA VAL A 103 6.71 -18.15 -47.89
C VAL A 103 7.58 -19.06 -47.03
N SER A 104 6.95 -19.83 -46.15
CA SER A 104 7.62 -20.87 -45.37
C SER A 104 6.72 -22.08 -45.13
N ILE A 105 7.29 -23.28 -45.30
CA ILE A 105 6.62 -24.57 -45.18
C ILE A 105 7.00 -25.24 -43.86
N SER A 106 6.01 -25.58 -43.05
CA SER A 106 6.20 -26.48 -41.92
C SER A 106 5.94 -27.91 -42.40
N TRP A 107 7.00 -28.70 -42.45
CA TRP A 107 6.93 -30.06 -43.01
C TRP A 107 6.09 -31.00 -42.14
N GLY A 108 6.31 -31.02 -40.82
CA GLY A 108 5.66 -31.96 -39.91
C GLY A 108 4.16 -31.72 -39.76
N SER A 109 3.72 -30.47 -39.84
CA SER A 109 2.30 -30.11 -39.76
C SER A 109 1.62 -29.93 -41.11
N ARG A 110 2.37 -29.97 -42.22
CA ARG A 110 1.87 -29.65 -43.56
C ARG A 110 1.12 -28.31 -43.59
N ARG A 111 1.72 -27.28 -42.97
CA ARG A 111 1.21 -25.89 -42.95
C ARG A 111 2.11 -24.97 -43.79
N ILE A 112 1.53 -23.91 -44.35
CA ILE A 112 2.19 -22.92 -45.20
C ILE A 112 1.93 -21.53 -44.62
N LEU A 113 2.99 -20.77 -44.34
CA LEU A 113 2.89 -19.34 -44.05
C LEU A 113 3.21 -18.55 -45.30
N ILE A 114 2.39 -17.55 -45.60
CA ILE A 114 2.60 -16.61 -46.70
C ILE A 114 2.51 -15.19 -46.15
N GLY A 115 3.60 -14.43 -46.26
CA GLY A 115 3.65 -13.02 -45.88
C GLY A 115 3.51 -12.10 -47.08
N VAL A 116 2.61 -11.12 -46.99
CA VAL A 116 2.35 -10.11 -48.01
C VAL A 116 2.60 -8.71 -47.39
N PRO A 117 3.86 -8.24 -47.38
CA PRO A 117 4.29 -7.03 -46.64
C PRO A 117 3.58 -5.75 -47.05
N TRP A 118 3.23 -5.60 -48.34
CA TRP A 118 2.50 -4.42 -48.81
C TRP A 118 1.08 -4.34 -48.26
N LEU A 119 0.43 -5.50 -48.08
CA LEU A 119 -0.90 -5.59 -47.49
C LEU A 119 -0.84 -5.64 -45.95
N ASN A 120 0.35 -5.72 -45.37
CA ASN A 120 0.57 -5.83 -43.93
C ASN A 120 -0.08 -7.10 -43.32
N ILE A 121 -0.14 -8.18 -44.11
CA ILE A 121 -0.86 -9.42 -43.77
C ILE A 121 0.05 -10.64 -43.82
N VAL A 122 -0.21 -11.60 -42.92
CA VAL A 122 0.31 -12.97 -42.99
C VAL A 122 -0.84 -13.96 -43.00
N LEU A 123 -0.75 -14.93 -43.90
CA LEU A 123 -1.76 -15.96 -44.13
C LEU A 123 -1.19 -17.33 -43.80
N LEU A 124 -2.02 -18.15 -43.17
CA LEU A 124 -1.73 -19.54 -42.84
C LEU A 124 -2.64 -20.46 -43.65
N TYR A 125 -2.06 -21.38 -44.41
CA TYR A 125 -2.77 -22.39 -45.19
C TYR A 125 -2.40 -23.80 -44.71
N ALA A 126 -3.29 -24.77 -44.89
CA ALA A 126 -2.90 -26.18 -44.91
C ALA A 126 -2.55 -26.59 -46.33
N PHE A 127 -1.59 -27.50 -46.47
CA PHE A 127 -1.32 -28.15 -47.75
C PHE A 127 -2.55 -28.85 -48.33
N ASP A 128 -3.39 -29.42 -47.46
CA ASP A 128 -4.55 -30.21 -47.88
C ASP A 128 -5.78 -29.33 -48.21
N ASN A 129 -5.76 -28.06 -47.80
CA ASN A 129 -6.80 -27.08 -48.13
C ASN A 129 -6.16 -25.70 -48.41
N VAL A 130 -5.79 -25.50 -49.66
CA VAL A 130 -5.18 -24.25 -50.15
C VAL A 130 -6.19 -23.24 -50.70
N SER A 131 -7.47 -23.61 -50.74
CA SER A 131 -8.53 -22.77 -51.29
C SER A 131 -8.87 -21.61 -50.37
N ASN A 132 -8.76 -21.83 -49.04
CA ASN A 132 -9.01 -20.83 -48.02
C ASN A 132 -7.90 -20.87 -46.97
N PRO A 133 -7.42 -19.71 -46.49
CA PRO A 133 -6.50 -19.68 -45.37
C PRO A 133 -7.20 -20.19 -44.10
N ILE A 134 -6.50 -21.01 -43.32
CA ILE A 134 -6.92 -21.44 -41.98
C ILE A 134 -6.81 -20.26 -40.99
N GLY A 135 -5.83 -19.37 -41.22
CA GLY A 135 -5.62 -18.18 -40.39
C GLY A 135 -5.19 -16.98 -41.21
N THR A 136 -5.64 -15.79 -40.80
CA THR A 136 -5.24 -14.51 -41.38
C THR A 136 -4.95 -13.54 -40.25
N TYR A 137 -3.78 -12.92 -40.30
CA TYR A 137 -3.42 -11.81 -39.41
C TYR A 137 -3.16 -10.56 -40.22
N ASP A 138 -3.88 -9.52 -39.87
CA ASP A 138 -3.75 -8.18 -40.41
C ASP A 138 -3.18 -7.28 -39.31
N ASN A 139 -1.99 -6.72 -39.55
CA ASN A 139 -1.29 -5.86 -38.59
C ASN A 139 -1.75 -4.39 -38.66
N GLY A 140 -2.92 -4.12 -39.28
CA GLY A 140 -3.54 -2.80 -39.37
C GLY A 140 -3.03 -1.95 -40.53
N MET A 141 -3.66 -0.80 -40.75
CA MET A 141 -3.42 0.05 -41.94
C MET A 141 -2.39 1.18 -41.75
N ASP A 142 -1.89 1.42 -40.54
CA ASP A 142 -1.06 2.60 -40.26
C ASP A 142 0.41 2.48 -40.68
N SER A 143 0.84 1.27 -41.06
CA SER A 143 2.18 0.99 -41.58
C SER A 143 2.16 -0.15 -42.60
N THR A 144 3.23 -0.29 -43.37
CA THR A 144 3.43 -1.41 -44.32
C THR A 144 4.76 -2.10 -44.01
N GLY A 145 4.84 -3.41 -44.26
CA GLY A 145 6.08 -4.20 -44.12
C GLY A 145 6.00 -5.39 -43.16
N PHE A 146 4.85 -5.67 -42.55
CA PHE A 146 4.61 -6.90 -41.78
C PHE A 146 4.53 -8.14 -42.68
N GLY A 147 5.30 -9.19 -42.37
CA GLY A 147 5.35 -10.38 -43.23
C GLY A 147 6.38 -10.28 -44.35
N LYS A 148 7.37 -9.39 -44.23
CA LYS A 148 8.49 -9.28 -45.19
C LYS A 148 9.30 -10.58 -45.28
N SER A 149 9.41 -11.29 -44.16
CA SER A 149 9.97 -12.64 -44.08
C SER A 149 9.14 -13.42 -43.07
N VAL A 150 8.78 -14.65 -43.41
CA VAL A 150 8.12 -15.59 -42.50
C VAL A 150 8.97 -16.85 -42.41
N ALA A 151 9.00 -17.46 -41.24
CA ALA A 151 9.71 -18.71 -41.02
C ALA A 151 9.06 -19.50 -39.89
N TRP A 152 9.13 -20.83 -39.97
CA TRP A 152 8.75 -21.70 -38.86
C TRP A 152 9.93 -21.90 -37.92
N LEU A 153 9.69 -21.79 -36.63
CA LEU A 153 10.70 -22.03 -35.60
C LEU A 153 10.83 -23.51 -35.27
N ASP A 154 9.76 -24.27 -35.45
CA ASP A 154 9.75 -25.72 -35.23
C ASP A 154 9.19 -26.47 -36.44
N VAL A 155 9.57 -27.75 -36.54
CA VAL A 155 9.09 -28.65 -37.60
C VAL A 155 7.62 -29.06 -37.42
N HIS A 156 7.06 -28.86 -36.23
CA HIS A 156 5.68 -29.21 -35.87
C HIS A 156 4.67 -28.11 -36.22
N GLY A 157 5.12 -26.96 -36.73
CA GLY A 157 4.26 -25.83 -37.11
C GLY A 157 3.51 -25.20 -35.95
N ASN A 158 4.08 -25.24 -34.73
CA ASN A 158 3.48 -24.65 -33.55
C ASN A 158 3.95 -23.20 -33.33
N LYS A 159 5.16 -22.85 -33.77
CA LYS A 159 5.71 -21.49 -33.60
C LYS A 159 6.15 -20.88 -34.92
N ALA A 160 5.67 -19.67 -35.18
CA ALA A 160 6.00 -18.87 -36.36
C ALA A 160 6.81 -17.63 -35.97
N LEU A 161 7.79 -17.29 -36.80
CA LEU A 161 8.50 -16.03 -36.74
C LEU A 161 8.15 -15.16 -37.94
N ILE A 162 7.75 -13.94 -37.66
CA ILE A 162 7.32 -12.97 -38.66
C ILE A 162 8.22 -11.73 -38.55
N LEU A 163 8.93 -11.41 -39.62
CA LEU A 163 9.67 -10.17 -39.73
C LEU A 163 8.70 -9.02 -40.05
N ALA A 164 8.61 -8.08 -39.12
CA ALA A 164 7.83 -6.86 -39.22
C ALA A 164 8.75 -5.66 -39.44
N ASN A 165 8.69 -5.10 -40.64
CA ASN A 165 9.34 -3.82 -40.93
C ASN A 165 8.30 -2.72 -40.87
N TRP A 166 8.61 -1.65 -40.16
CA TRP A 166 7.76 -0.48 -40.07
C TRP A 166 8.25 0.54 -41.09
N LEU A 167 7.49 0.70 -42.17
CA LEU A 167 7.70 1.74 -43.17
C LEU A 167 6.65 2.84 -42.97
N SER A 168 7.10 4.10 -42.99
CA SER A 168 6.20 5.26 -42.98
C SER A 168 5.36 5.26 -44.25
N ARG A 169 4.03 5.32 -44.13
CA ARG A 169 3.12 5.25 -45.27
C ARG A 169 3.19 6.49 -46.19
N SER A 170 3.63 7.64 -45.64
CA SER A 170 3.75 8.91 -46.38
C SER A 170 5.09 9.07 -47.08
N THR A 171 6.19 8.64 -46.46
CA THR A 171 7.55 8.84 -46.99
C THR A 171 8.18 7.55 -47.52
N THR A 172 7.58 6.38 -47.28
CA THR A 172 8.14 5.05 -47.57
C THR A 172 9.50 4.79 -46.94
N GLU A 173 9.88 5.59 -45.94
CA GLU A 173 11.13 5.45 -45.21
C GLU A 173 11.02 4.37 -44.14
N TRP A 174 12.13 3.65 -43.95
CA TRP A 174 12.23 2.56 -42.99
C TRP A 174 12.46 3.13 -41.58
N VAL A 175 11.47 2.94 -40.71
CA VAL A 175 11.46 3.46 -39.33
C VAL A 175 12.09 2.46 -38.36
N SER A 176 11.69 1.20 -38.42
CA SER A 176 12.20 0.15 -37.52
C SER A 176 11.98 -1.25 -38.08
N SER A 177 12.63 -2.25 -37.46
CA SER A 177 12.38 -3.66 -37.75
C SER A 177 12.32 -4.46 -36.46
N SER A 178 11.46 -5.46 -36.44
CA SER A 178 11.34 -6.40 -35.33
C SER A 178 10.96 -7.77 -35.87
N VAL A 179 11.55 -8.83 -35.33
CA VAL A 179 11.08 -10.19 -35.52
C VAL A 179 10.08 -10.49 -34.40
N GLN A 180 8.86 -10.85 -34.77
CA GLN A 180 7.80 -11.17 -33.84
C GLN A 180 7.53 -12.67 -33.86
N MET A 181 7.43 -13.27 -32.69
CA MET A 181 7.17 -14.70 -32.52
C MET A 181 5.73 -14.93 -32.13
N TYR A 182 5.08 -15.92 -32.75
CA TYR A 182 3.68 -16.25 -32.53
C TYR A 182 3.53 -17.75 -32.27
N ASP A 183 2.69 -18.08 -31.29
CA ASP A 183 2.15 -19.44 -31.14
C ASP A 183 1.00 -19.61 -32.15
N ILE A 184 1.03 -20.72 -32.87
CA ILE A 184 0.05 -21.09 -33.89
C ILE A 184 -0.73 -22.30 -33.37
N GLU A 185 -1.94 -22.04 -32.90
CA GLU A 185 -2.83 -23.08 -32.36
C GLU A 185 -3.35 -24.03 -33.46
N SER A 186 -4.06 -25.09 -33.07
CA SER A 186 -4.68 -26.03 -34.02
C SER A 186 -5.64 -25.32 -34.99
N ASP A 187 -6.29 -24.27 -34.49
CA ASP A 187 -7.40 -23.58 -35.14
C ASP A 187 -6.93 -22.41 -36.03
N GLY A 188 -5.63 -22.08 -35.98
CA GLY A 188 -4.98 -21.11 -36.86
C GLY A 188 -4.41 -19.88 -36.14
N PHE A 189 -4.30 -18.79 -36.88
CA PHE A 189 -3.72 -17.51 -36.45
C PHE A 189 -4.69 -16.38 -36.83
N SER A 190 -5.08 -15.52 -35.89
CA SER A 190 -6.09 -14.47 -36.09
C SER A 190 -5.58 -13.10 -35.65
N SER A 191 -6.20 -12.02 -36.14
CA SER A 191 -5.84 -10.63 -35.84
C SER A 191 -5.81 -10.25 -34.35
N ASN A 192 -6.40 -11.07 -33.47
CA ASN A 192 -6.44 -10.83 -32.04
C ASN A 192 -5.26 -11.47 -31.28
N VAL A 193 -4.47 -12.33 -31.94
CA VAL A 193 -3.34 -13.03 -31.33
C VAL A 193 -2.17 -12.07 -31.18
N GLN A 194 -1.71 -11.84 -29.95
CA GLN A 194 -0.50 -11.05 -29.71
C GLN A 194 0.76 -11.92 -29.83
N PRO A 195 1.89 -11.37 -30.28
CA PRO A 195 3.13 -12.13 -30.33
C PRO A 195 3.65 -12.43 -28.92
N ILE A 196 4.19 -13.63 -28.74
CA ILE A 196 4.72 -14.12 -27.46
C ILE A 196 6.09 -13.53 -27.12
N SER A 197 6.85 -13.10 -28.13
CA SER A 197 8.18 -12.52 -27.99
C SER A 197 8.51 -11.62 -29.19
N ILE A 198 9.45 -10.69 -28.99
CA ILE A 198 9.93 -9.76 -30.01
C ILE A 198 11.46 -9.70 -29.96
N TYR A 199 12.13 -9.70 -31.11
CA TYR A 199 13.56 -9.42 -31.22
C TYR A 199 13.82 -8.21 -32.13
N PRO A 200 14.68 -7.25 -31.73
CA PRO A 200 15.38 -7.18 -30.45
C PRO A 200 14.49 -6.77 -29.29
N ASN A 201 14.93 -7.08 -28.07
CA ASN A 201 14.34 -6.64 -26.81
C ASN A 201 15.46 -6.37 -25.78
N SER A 202 15.09 -6.07 -24.54
CA SER A 202 16.04 -5.72 -23.47
C SER A 202 16.91 -6.88 -22.99
N GLN A 203 16.47 -8.14 -23.14
CA GLN A 203 17.25 -9.36 -22.88
C GLN A 203 18.05 -9.82 -24.11
N GLN A 204 17.52 -9.61 -25.32
CA GLN A 204 18.12 -10.02 -26.60
C GLN A 204 18.34 -8.79 -27.48
N GLN A 205 19.48 -8.14 -27.30
CA GLN A 205 19.80 -6.90 -28.00
C GLN A 205 20.58 -7.16 -29.29
N ILE A 206 20.49 -6.22 -30.22
CA ILE A 206 21.27 -6.29 -31.46
C ILE A 206 22.74 -6.08 -31.12
N PHE A 207 23.60 -6.96 -31.64
CA PHE A 207 25.05 -6.79 -31.54
C PHE A 207 25.45 -5.39 -32.02
N SER A 208 26.25 -4.66 -31.24
CA SER A 208 26.49 -3.22 -31.41
C SER A 208 27.02 -2.77 -32.79
N LYS A 209 27.56 -3.70 -33.61
CA LYS A 209 27.99 -3.42 -34.99
C LYS A 209 26.92 -3.67 -36.06
N SER A 210 25.83 -4.36 -35.73
CA SER A 210 24.71 -4.64 -36.63
C SER A 210 23.70 -3.48 -36.62
N LYS A 211 23.03 -3.23 -37.75
CA LYS A 211 21.97 -2.21 -37.85
C LYS A 211 20.61 -2.76 -37.45
N VAL A 212 19.69 -1.88 -37.04
CA VAL A 212 18.31 -2.20 -36.60
C VAL A 212 17.37 -2.53 -37.78
N PHE A 213 17.89 -2.58 -39.00
CA PHE A 213 17.12 -2.74 -40.23
C PHE A 213 17.29 -4.15 -40.80
N PHE A 214 16.36 -5.06 -40.50
CA PHE A 214 16.40 -6.44 -40.97
C PHE A 214 15.76 -6.62 -42.37
N ILE A 215 16.50 -7.22 -43.28
CA ILE A 215 16.04 -7.54 -44.64
C ILE A 215 15.40 -8.92 -44.70
N ARG A 216 15.97 -9.91 -43.99
CA ARG A 216 15.55 -11.31 -44.09
C ARG A 216 15.71 -12.05 -42.77
N LEU A 217 14.85 -13.04 -42.58
CA LEU A 217 14.89 -13.99 -41.49
C LEU A 217 15.09 -15.41 -42.05
N MET A 218 15.89 -16.23 -41.37
CA MET A 218 16.08 -17.65 -41.64
C MET A 218 16.02 -18.41 -40.33
N CYS A 219 15.43 -19.60 -40.31
CA CYS A 219 15.39 -20.46 -39.12
C CYS A 219 16.12 -21.78 -39.40
N SER A 220 16.75 -22.34 -38.37
CA SER A 220 17.31 -23.67 -38.38
C SER A 220 16.27 -24.71 -37.93
N ILE A 221 16.52 -25.97 -38.24
CA ILE A 221 15.70 -27.10 -37.78
C ILE A 221 15.77 -27.26 -36.25
N SER A 222 16.86 -26.77 -35.63
CA SER A 222 17.06 -26.78 -34.17
C SER A 222 16.31 -25.68 -33.43
N GLY A 223 15.56 -24.81 -34.13
CA GLY A 223 14.82 -23.71 -33.52
C GLY A 223 15.69 -22.49 -33.19
N ASP A 224 16.78 -22.30 -33.95
CA ASP A 224 17.57 -21.07 -33.94
C ASP A 224 17.12 -20.17 -35.10
N PHE A 225 17.31 -18.86 -34.99
CA PHE A 225 17.07 -17.97 -36.12
C PHE A 225 18.21 -17.00 -36.38
N ILE A 226 18.35 -16.63 -37.65
CA ILE A 226 19.33 -15.69 -38.15
C ILE A 226 18.60 -14.58 -38.89
N THR A 227 18.89 -13.35 -38.52
CA THR A 227 18.47 -12.15 -39.24
C THR A 227 19.62 -11.62 -40.07
N LEU A 228 19.31 -11.02 -41.22
CA LEU A 228 20.28 -10.34 -42.07
C LEU A 228 19.91 -8.86 -42.13
N ASP A 229 20.84 -7.99 -41.77
CA ASP A 229 20.61 -6.55 -41.75
C ASP A 229 20.75 -5.90 -43.14
N SER A 230 20.50 -4.59 -43.22
CA SER A 230 20.53 -3.82 -44.46
C SER A 230 21.90 -3.70 -45.12
N LEU A 231 22.96 -3.97 -44.39
CA LEU A 231 24.35 -3.94 -44.85
C LEU A 231 24.91 -5.34 -45.10
N GLY A 232 24.07 -6.38 -44.97
CA GLY A 232 24.48 -7.77 -45.09
C GLY A 232 25.13 -8.35 -43.82
N GLY A 233 25.06 -7.62 -42.70
CA GLY A 233 25.48 -8.08 -41.39
C GLY A 233 24.47 -9.08 -40.81
N PRO A 234 24.87 -10.32 -40.54
CA PRO A 234 24.00 -11.30 -39.91
C PRO A 234 23.95 -11.12 -38.39
N SER A 235 22.84 -11.51 -37.78
CA SER A 235 22.69 -11.61 -36.33
C SER A 235 21.90 -12.87 -36.00
N ALA A 236 22.49 -13.75 -35.19
CA ALA A 236 21.94 -15.06 -34.88
C ALA A 236 21.51 -15.15 -33.41
N VAL A 237 20.35 -15.77 -33.18
CA VAL A 237 19.81 -16.09 -31.86
C VAL A 237 19.70 -17.61 -31.78
N PHE A 238 20.53 -18.21 -30.94
CA PHE A 238 20.53 -19.65 -30.73
C PHE A 238 19.77 -20.02 -29.47
N SER A 239 19.23 -21.23 -29.46
CA SER A 239 18.52 -21.82 -28.33
C SER A 239 19.38 -21.85 -27.06
N ALA A 240 18.78 -21.46 -25.94
CA ALA A 240 19.35 -21.57 -24.61
C ALA A 240 18.66 -22.72 -23.84
N PRO A 241 19.37 -23.38 -22.89
CA PRO A 241 18.77 -24.41 -22.05
C PRO A 241 17.66 -23.86 -21.14
N ALA A 242 16.89 -24.76 -20.51
CA ALA A 242 15.91 -24.37 -19.50
C ALA A 242 16.57 -23.57 -18.35
N GLY A 243 15.85 -22.58 -17.82
CA GLY A 243 16.35 -21.66 -16.80
C GLY A 243 17.25 -20.54 -17.32
N SER A 244 17.49 -20.43 -18.63
CA SER A 244 18.30 -19.36 -19.23
C SER A 244 17.72 -18.81 -20.53
N PHE A 245 18.17 -17.61 -20.91
CA PHE A 245 17.86 -16.98 -22.19
C PHE A 245 19.14 -16.73 -23.00
N PRO A 246 19.05 -16.66 -24.34
CA PRO A 246 20.21 -16.41 -25.15
C PRO A 246 20.49 -14.91 -25.26
N ASP A 247 21.61 -14.44 -24.72
CA ASP A 247 22.10 -13.06 -24.88
C ASP A 247 22.91 -12.94 -26.19
N THR A 248 22.52 -11.97 -27.01
CA THR A 248 23.06 -11.70 -28.35
C THR A 248 24.00 -10.49 -28.40
N ASN A 249 24.23 -9.79 -27.27
CA ASN A 249 25.10 -8.62 -27.22
C ASN A 249 26.59 -8.93 -27.36
N VAL A 250 26.99 -10.17 -27.09
CA VAL A 250 28.41 -10.49 -26.90
C VAL A 250 29.13 -10.68 -28.24
N ARG A 251 28.51 -11.38 -29.21
CA ARG A 251 29.16 -11.74 -30.50
C ARG A 251 28.15 -11.94 -31.64
N LEU A 252 28.59 -11.65 -32.86
CA LEU A 252 27.82 -11.72 -34.13
C LEU A 252 27.21 -13.10 -34.46
N PHE A 253 27.73 -14.19 -33.89
CA PHE A 253 27.31 -15.58 -34.21
C PHE A 253 27.36 -16.53 -33.02
N ARG A 254 27.30 -16.01 -31.80
CA ARG A 254 27.29 -16.87 -30.61
C ARG A 254 26.44 -16.19 -29.56
N SER A 255 25.27 -16.75 -29.28
CA SER A 255 24.53 -16.36 -28.08
C SER A 255 25.22 -16.96 -26.86
N VAL A 256 25.24 -16.20 -25.79
CA VAL A 256 25.67 -16.70 -24.49
C VAL A 256 24.41 -17.03 -23.71
N SER A 257 24.34 -18.23 -23.14
CA SER A 257 23.25 -18.60 -22.24
C SER A 257 23.41 -17.82 -20.93
N VAL A 258 22.49 -16.89 -20.67
CA VAL A 258 22.45 -16.09 -19.44
C VAL A 258 21.30 -16.60 -18.57
N PRO A 259 21.52 -16.92 -17.29
CA PRO A 259 20.45 -17.42 -16.42
C PRO A 259 19.31 -16.39 -16.28
N CYS A 260 18.08 -16.89 -16.15
CA CYS A 260 16.92 -16.05 -15.90
C CYS A 260 17.11 -15.23 -14.61
N ILE A 261 16.63 -13.99 -14.64
CA ILE A 261 16.58 -13.16 -13.44
C ILE A 261 15.59 -13.76 -12.44
N ARG A 262 15.81 -13.58 -11.14
CA ARG A 262 14.88 -14.09 -10.12
C ARG A 262 13.49 -13.47 -10.31
N GLY A 263 12.46 -14.26 -10.04
CA GLY A 263 11.06 -13.90 -10.33
C GLY A 263 10.66 -14.07 -11.78
N THR A 264 11.58 -14.51 -12.65
CA THR A 264 11.26 -15.02 -13.98
C THR A 264 11.74 -16.47 -14.11
N ASN A 265 11.05 -17.24 -14.94
CA ASN A 265 11.38 -18.64 -15.19
C ASN A 265 11.22 -18.95 -16.68
N ARG A 266 11.84 -20.07 -17.04
CA ARG A 266 11.74 -20.69 -18.35
C ARG A 266 11.89 -22.20 -18.20
N ASP A 267 10.80 -22.93 -18.38
CA ASP A 267 10.74 -24.38 -18.14
C ASP A 267 11.30 -25.23 -19.30
N TYR A 268 11.47 -24.66 -20.48
CA TYR A 268 11.87 -25.36 -21.70
C TYR A 268 13.06 -24.68 -22.37
N ALA A 269 13.86 -25.43 -23.12
CA ALA A 269 14.94 -24.87 -23.94
C ALA A 269 14.38 -24.16 -25.20
N GLY A 270 15.05 -23.12 -25.69
CA GLY A 270 14.66 -22.42 -26.92
C GLY A 270 15.24 -21.01 -27.05
N ILE A 271 14.68 -20.22 -27.97
CA ILE A 271 15.05 -18.80 -28.17
C ILE A 271 14.15 -17.80 -27.42
N GLU A 272 13.07 -18.28 -26.80
CA GLU A 272 12.16 -17.46 -26.00
C GLU A 272 12.82 -16.80 -24.79
N LEU A 273 12.10 -15.85 -24.22
CA LEU A 273 12.54 -15.00 -23.12
C LEU A 273 12.13 -15.61 -21.77
N CYS A 274 12.76 -15.15 -20.68
CA CYS A 274 12.32 -15.54 -19.35
C CYS A 274 11.02 -14.81 -19.02
N ILE A 275 10.00 -15.58 -18.63
CA ILE A 275 8.65 -15.07 -18.35
C ILE A 275 8.51 -14.85 -16.85
N PRO A 276 7.83 -13.78 -16.38
CA PRO A 276 7.59 -13.62 -14.95
C PRO A 276 6.80 -14.81 -14.37
N CYS A 277 7.15 -15.20 -13.15
CA CYS A 277 6.46 -16.27 -12.44
C CYS A 277 4.98 -15.93 -12.21
N PRO A 278 4.06 -16.90 -12.35
CA PRO A 278 2.64 -16.66 -12.11
C PRO A 278 2.36 -16.27 -10.65
N HIS A 279 1.24 -15.60 -10.41
CA HIS A 279 0.81 -15.23 -9.06
C HIS A 279 0.82 -16.44 -8.10
N GLY A 280 1.28 -16.23 -6.86
CA GLY A 280 1.39 -17.29 -5.86
C GLY A 280 2.64 -18.17 -6.02
N THR A 281 3.55 -17.81 -6.92
CA THR A 281 4.85 -18.49 -7.08
C THR A 281 6.02 -17.50 -7.05
N PHE A 282 7.21 -17.98 -6.69
CA PHE A 282 8.41 -17.15 -6.52
C PHE A 282 9.70 -17.84 -7.01
N SER A 283 10.82 -17.13 -6.96
CA SER A 283 12.18 -17.59 -7.37
C SER A 283 12.36 -17.76 -8.88
N SER A 284 13.52 -18.27 -9.31
CA SER A 284 13.81 -18.57 -10.73
C SER A 284 13.15 -19.86 -11.24
N GLY A 285 12.55 -20.67 -10.37
CA GLY A 285 11.86 -21.91 -10.71
C GLY A 285 10.36 -21.91 -10.41
N CYS A 286 9.77 -20.74 -10.12
CA CYS A 286 8.37 -20.55 -9.76
C CYS A 286 7.86 -21.57 -8.71
N GLN A 287 8.54 -21.64 -7.57
CA GLN A 287 8.12 -22.43 -6.42
C GLN A 287 6.82 -21.84 -5.84
N THR A 288 5.92 -22.67 -5.33
CA THR A 288 4.64 -22.22 -4.76
C THR A 288 4.82 -21.56 -3.40
N CYS A 289 4.19 -20.40 -3.21
CA CYS A 289 4.15 -19.68 -1.93
C CYS A 289 3.07 -20.20 -0.98
N ASN A 290 3.23 -19.95 0.32
CA ASN A 290 2.18 -20.20 1.29
C ASN A 290 1.08 -19.12 1.22
N SER A 291 -0.04 -19.46 0.59
CA SER A 291 -1.11 -18.52 0.21
C SER A 291 -1.76 -17.73 1.34
N ASN A 292 -1.64 -18.16 2.60
CA ASN A 292 -2.32 -17.51 3.73
C ASN A 292 -1.44 -16.54 4.53
N ALA A 293 -0.11 -16.62 4.40
CA ALA A 293 0.83 -15.88 5.25
C ALA A 293 1.85 -15.05 4.46
N SER A 294 1.98 -15.32 3.16
CA SER A 294 2.99 -14.71 2.30
C SER A 294 2.37 -13.90 1.16
N PHE A 295 3.09 -12.85 0.79
CA PHE A 295 2.81 -11.96 -0.31
C PHE A 295 3.66 -12.35 -1.52
N CYS A 296 3.02 -12.97 -2.51
CA CYS A 296 3.66 -13.41 -3.75
C CYS A 296 2.87 -12.98 -5.01
N PRO A 297 2.94 -11.69 -5.39
CA PRO A 297 2.37 -11.20 -6.65
C PRO A 297 3.06 -11.79 -7.89
N PHE A 298 2.56 -11.44 -9.07
CA PHE A 298 3.15 -11.85 -10.34
C PHE A 298 4.61 -11.37 -10.47
N GLY A 299 5.50 -12.28 -10.85
CA GLY A 299 6.94 -12.03 -10.93
C GLY A 299 7.64 -11.92 -9.58
N SER A 300 7.15 -12.60 -8.53
CA SER A 300 7.75 -12.55 -7.19
C SER A 300 9.16 -13.14 -7.14
N VAL A 301 10.04 -12.46 -6.43
CA VAL A 301 11.44 -12.86 -6.30
C VAL A 301 11.63 -13.86 -5.17
N GLU A 302 10.94 -13.63 -4.05
CA GLU A 302 11.06 -14.37 -2.80
C GLU A 302 9.68 -14.58 -2.17
N GLU A 303 9.55 -15.47 -1.19
CA GLU A 303 8.36 -15.53 -0.33
C GLU A 303 8.46 -14.48 0.79
N LEU A 304 7.55 -13.49 0.80
CA LEU A 304 7.63 -12.35 1.72
C LEU A 304 6.45 -12.31 2.69
N PRO A 305 6.65 -12.32 4.03
CA PRO A 305 5.55 -12.16 4.99
C PRO A 305 4.91 -10.78 4.94
N TYR A 306 3.58 -10.68 5.11
CA TYR A 306 2.86 -9.40 5.14
C TYR A 306 3.32 -8.45 6.26
N SER A 307 3.83 -8.97 7.38
CA SER A 307 4.37 -8.18 8.50
C SER A 307 5.59 -7.36 8.12
N THR A 308 6.31 -7.73 7.06
CA THR A 308 7.60 -7.14 6.70
C THR A 308 7.46 -5.72 6.11
N PHE A 309 6.31 -5.41 5.52
CA PHE A 309 6.12 -4.19 4.73
C PHE A 309 4.81 -3.47 5.08
N GLN A 310 4.38 -3.56 6.34
CA GLN A 310 3.20 -2.84 6.83
C GLN A 310 3.37 -1.32 6.71
N SER A 311 2.23 -0.65 6.60
CA SER A 311 2.14 0.80 6.69
C SER A 311 2.55 1.27 8.09
N ILE A 312 3.19 2.43 8.14
CA ILE A 312 3.53 3.15 9.36
C ILE A 312 2.58 4.33 9.39
N ASP A 313 1.56 4.23 10.25
CA ASP A 313 0.60 5.31 10.43
C ASP A 313 1.11 6.26 11.51
N GLN A 314 1.11 7.54 11.19
CA GLN A 314 1.44 8.60 12.13
C GLN A 314 0.11 9.11 12.71
N VAL A 315 -0.44 8.39 13.70
CA VAL A 315 -1.69 8.76 14.36
C VAL A 315 -1.41 9.44 15.69
N GLN A 316 -1.96 10.63 15.87
CA GLN A 316 -2.36 11.12 17.18
C GLN A 316 -3.81 11.61 17.04
N GLU A 317 -4.76 10.70 17.24
CA GLU A 317 -6.14 11.10 17.51
C GLU A 317 -6.11 11.82 18.85
N TYR A 318 -6.46 13.11 18.84
CA TYR A 318 -6.67 13.83 20.09
C TYR A 318 -7.88 13.22 20.78
N PRO A 319 -7.76 12.81 22.06
CA PRO A 319 -8.88 12.22 22.77
C PRO A 319 -10.02 13.23 22.89
N ASP A 320 -11.24 12.73 22.91
CA ASP A 320 -12.41 13.55 23.15
C ASP A 320 -12.29 14.28 24.49
N SER A 321 -12.86 15.48 24.57
CA SER A 321 -12.96 16.17 25.86
C SER A 321 -13.77 15.30 26.83
N PRO A 322 -13.38 15.24 28.12
CA PRO A 322 -14.17 14.53 29.11
C PRO A 322 -15.60 15.09 29.15
N GLU A 323 -16.58 14.21 29.36
CA GLU A 323 -18.02 14.56 29.36
C GLU A 323 -18.34 15.68 30.35
N ASN A 324 -17.60 15.74 31.48
CA ASN A 324 -17.71 16.78 32.47
C ASN A 324 -16.50 17.71 32.43
N THR A 325 -16.75 19.01 32.27
CA THR A 325 -15.72 20.06 32.18
C THR A 325 -15.82 21.08 33.32
N VAL A 326 -16.63 20.80 34.35
CA VAL A 326 -16.79 21.65 35.55
C VAL A 326 -16.09 20.99 36.74
N PHE A 327 -15.08 21.66 37.30
CA PHE A 327 -14.29 21.12 38.40
C PHE A 327 -15.13 20.79 39.65
N ASP A 328 -16.12 21.62 39.99
CA ASP A 328 -16.97 21.39 41.16
C ASP A 328 -17.76 20.08 41.03
N ASP A 329 -18.29 19.80 39.84
CA ASP A 329 -19.04 18.58 39.57
C ASP A 329 -18.12 17.36 39.53
N ILE A 330 -16.90 17.51 38.99
CA ILE A 330 -15.87 16.46 39.02
C ILE A 330 -15.45 16.13 40.46
N LEU A 331 -15.23 17.16 41.28
CA LEU A 331 -14.88 17.02 42.70
C LEU A 331 -16.02 16.33 43.46
N LEU A 332 -17.26 16.82 43.31
CA LEU A 332 -18.43 16.23 43.95
C LEU A 332 -18.65 14.77 43.51
N HIS A 333 -18.55 14.49 42.21
CA HIS A 333 -18.70 13.15 41.68
C HIS A 333 -17.67 12.20 42.30
N ASN A 334 -16.39 12.58 42.31
CA ASN A 334 -15.34 11.75 42.92
C ASN A 334 -15.46 11.61 44.43
N MET A 335 -15.88 12.66 45.15
CA MET A 335 -16.05 12.61 46.61
C MET A 335 -17.21 11.69 47.02
N PHE A 336 -18.25 11.56 46.21
CA PHE A 336 -19.46 10.78 46.53
C PHE A 336 -19.65 9.49 45.71
N MET A 337 -18.73 9.15 44.81
CA MET A 337 -18.82 7.92 44.02
C MET A 337 -18.65 6.69 44.91
N LEU A 338 -19.63 5.79 44.89
CA LEU A 338 -19.60 4.51 45.62
C LEU A 338 -19.65 3.36 44.61
N ASN A 339 -18.49 2.86 44.19
CA ASN A 339 -18.42 1.64 43.37
C ASN A 339 -17.69 0.52 44.11
N TRP A 340 -18.47 -0.39 44.70
CA TRP A 340 -18.00 -1.54 45.46
C TRP A 340 -17.52 -2.72 44.59
N GLN A 341 -17.69 -2.63 43.26
CA GLN A 341 -17.33 -3.72 42.35
C GLN A 341 -15.82 -3.74 42.02
N SER A 342 -15.15 -2.59 42.12
CA SER A 342 -13.69 -2.47 41.95
C SER A 342 -13.02 -2.32 43.31
N SER A 343 -12.06 -3.20 43.62
CA SER A 343 -11.27 -3.14 44.85
C SER A 343 -10.44 -1.85 44.95
N HIS A 344 -10.00 -1.31 43.81
CA HIS A 344 -9.32 -0.03 43.73
C HIS A 344 -10.26 1.13 44.09
N CYS A 345 -11.47 1.17 43.51
CA CYS A 345 -12.40 2.25 43.81
C CYS A 345 -12.90 2.22 45.26
N ALA A 346 -13.05 1.04 45.87
CA ALA A 346 -13.41 0.92 47.28
C ALA A 346 -12.33 1.52 48.21
N LEU A 347 -11.05 1.44 47.84
CA LEU A 347 -9.93 1.99 48.62
C LEU A 347 -9.76 3.50 48.42
N VAL A 348 -9.97 3.98 47.20
CA VAL A 348 -9.71 5.37 46.80
C VAL A 348 -10.91 6.29 47.09
N SER A 349 -12.14 5.76 47.09
CA SER A 349 -13.35 6.56 47.33
C SER A 349 -13.42 7.11 48.77
N PRO A 350 -13.49 8.45 48.95
CA PRO A 350 -13.59 9.08 50.27
C PRO A 350 -14.89 8.73 51.01
N MET A 351 -15.99 8.58 50.28
CA MET A 351 -17.30 8.24 50.88
C MET A 351 -17.29 6.85 51.51
N THR A 352 -16.52 5.90 50.99
CA THR A 352 -16.35 4.58 51.59
C THR A 352 -15.74 4.68 53.00
N TRP A 353 -14.71 5.52 53.16
CA TRP A 353 -14.07 5.76 54.46
C TRP A 353 -15.01 6.47 55.42
N VAL A 354 -15.74 7.49 54.95
CA VAL A 354 -16.76 8.19 55.75
C VAL A 354 -17.82 7.23 56.25
N LEU A 355 -18.37 6.37 55.37
CA LEU A 355 -19.35 5.36 55.74
C LEU A 355 -18.79 4.35 56.75
N LEU A 356 -17.54 3.91 56.58
CA LEU A 356 -16.87 3.00 57.53
C LEU A 356 -16.76 3.66 58.90
N PHE A 357 -16.33 4.93 58.98
CA PHE A 357 -16.26 5.67 60.24
C PHE A 357 -17.64 5.91 60.86
N ILE A 358 -18.67 6.15 60.07
CA ILE A 358 -20.05 6.28 60.56
C ILE A 358 -20.55 4.95 61.12
N VAL A 359 -20.37 3.83 60.40
CA VAL A 359 -20.78 2.49 60.87
C VAL A 359 -20.01 2.09 62.13
N PHE A 360 -18.70 2.29 62.15
CA PHE A 360 -17.87 2.09 63.34
C PHE A 360 -18.37 2.98 64.50
N GLY A 361 -18.71 4.24 64.20
CA GLY A 361 -19.29 5.17 65.14
C GLY A 361 -20.62 4.69 65.73
N ILE A 362 -21.51 4.15 64.90
CA ILE A 362 -22.79 3.56 65.33
C ILE A 362 -22.54 2.32 66.20
N ILE A 363 -21.59 1.46 65.84
CA ILE A 363 -21.21 0.28 66.64
C ILE A 363 -20.68 0.70 68.01
N VAL A 364 -19.76 1.66 68.05
CA VAL A 364 -19.26 2.24 69.31
C VAL A 364 -20.42 2.85 70.09
N ALA A 365 -21.36 3.51 69.42
CA ALA A 365 -22.51 4.11 70.08
C ALA A 365 -23.45 3.09 70.69
N LEU A 366 -23.73 2.00 69.99
CA LEU A 366 -24.51 0.88 70.51
C LEU A 366 -23.80 0.22 71.70
N ILE A 367 -22.48 0.02 71.64
CA ILE A 367 -21.69 -0.50 72.77
C ILE A 367 -21.80 0.43 73.97
N VAL A 368 -21.71 1.75 73.76
CA VAL A 368 -21.86 2.75 74.84
C VAL A 368 -23.27 2.69 75.44
N ILE A 369 -24.32 2.66 74.63
CA ILE A 369 -25.72 2.60 75.10
C ILE A 369 -26.01 1.29 75.84
N ILE A 370 -25.57 0.15 75.30
CA ILE A 370 -25.76 -1.17 75.92
C ILE A 370 -24.97 -1.26 77.24
N SER A 371 -23.73 -0.77 77.28
CA SER A 371 -22.94 -0.73 78.51
C SER A 371 -23.56 0.16 79.59
N GLU A 372 -24.25 1.24 79.21
CA GLU A 372 -24.99 2.12 80.14
C GLU A 372 -26.27 1.47 80.69
N ILE A 373 -26.87 0.54 79.95
CA ILE A 373 -28.10 -0.18 80.35
C ILE A 373 -27.81 -1.44 81.18
N HIS A 374 -26.70 -2.16 80.95
CA HIS A 374 -26.54 -3.54 81.46
C HIS A 374 -25.49 -3.81 82.55
N CYS A 375 -24.55 -2.90 82.91
CA CYS A 375 -23.57 -3.24 83.96
C CYS A 375 -22.83 -2.04 84.61
N ALA A 376 -22.83 -1.97 85.94
CA ALA A 376 -22.11 -0.94 86.73
C ALA A 376 -20.56 -1.07 86.72
N ASN A 377 -20.01 -2.19 86.24
CA ASN A 377 -18.60 -2.55 86.45
C ASN A 377 -17.64 -2.23 85.27
N GLN A 378 -18.12 -1.68 84.14
CA GLN A 378 -17.29 -1.29 82.98
C GLN A 378 -17.05 0.24 82.83
N ARG A 379 -17.17 0.99 83.93
CA ARG A 379 -17.02 2.47 83.92
C ARG A 379 -15.68 2.96 83.32
N ASN A 380 -14.57 2.25 83.52
CA ASN A 380 -13.25 2.72 83.08
C ASN A 380 -13.08 2.79 81.56
N ILE A 381 -13.60 1.82 80.80
CA ILE A 381 -13.52 1.84 79.32
C ILE A 381 -14.48 2.90 78.77
N HIS A 382 -15.69 2.99 79.34
CA HIS A 382 -16.67 4.02 79.01
C HIS A 382 -16.10 5.45 79.17
N TYR A 383 -15.49 5.76 80.32
CA TYR A 383 -14.91 7.08 80.56
C TYR A 383 -13.72 7.36 79.63
N ARG A 384 -12.91 6.36 79.27
CA ARG A 384 -11.79 6.55 78.33
C ARG A 384 -12.27 6.83 76.91
N ILE A 385 -13.20 6.03 76.38
CA ILE A 385 -13.76 6.23 75.02
C ILE A 385 -14.50 7.57 74.94
N LYS A 386 -15.33 7.88 75.93
CA LYS A 386 -16.06 9.16 76.00
C LYS A 386 -15.11 10.35 76.09
N ARG A 387 -14.03 10.26 76.87
CA ARG A 387 -13.02 11.32 76.99
C ARG A 387 -12.24 11.54 75.69
N ILE A 388 -11.86 10.46 74.99
CA ILE A 388 -11.16 10.55 73.71
C ILE A 388 -12.07 11.21 72.66
N LEU A 389 -13.31 10.72 72.50
CA LEU A 389 -14.25 11.25 71.52
C LEU A 389 -14.70 12.69 71.83
N LYS A 390 -14.83 13.04 73.11
CA LYS A 390 -15.12 14.42 73.54
C LYS A 390 -13.99 15.39 73.18
N ASN A 391 -12.74 14.93 73.27
CA ASN A 391 -11.57 15.73 72.91
C ASN A 391 -11.35 15.83 71.38
N MET A 392 -11.96 14.94 70.59
CA MET A 392 -11.88 14.93 69.12
C MET A 392 -13.04 15.70 68.46
N ASP A 393 -14.00 16.22 69.23
CA ASP A 393 -15.11 17.02 68.73
C ASP A 393 -14.67 18.46 68.46
N LEU A 394 -14.36 18.73 67.19
CA LEU A 394 -13.95 20.06 66.71
C LEU A 394 -15.15 20.98 66.42
N ILE A 395 -16.34 20.42 66.22
CA ILE A 395 -17.53 21.16 65.76
C ILE A 395 -18.44 21.55 66.92
N GLY A 396 -18.61 20.66 67.90
CA GLY A 396 -19.49 20.85 69.06
C GLY A 396 -18.80 21.29 70.35
N GLU A 397 -17.52 21.69 70.28
CA GLU A 397 -16.67 22.07 71.43
C GLU A 397 -16.64 21.01 72.57
N GLY A 398 -16.88 19.74 72.21
CA GLY A 398 -16.92 18.64 73.17
C GLY A 398 -18.22 18.53 73.95
N GLU A 399 -19.32 19.18 73.56
CA GLU A 399 -20.61 18.99 74.24
C GLU A 399 -21.17 17.58 74.01
N LEU A 400 -20.89 16.95 72.86
CA LEU A 400 -21.40 15.64 72.46
C LEU A 400 -20.26 14.72 72.02
N TRP A 401 -20.16 13.53 72.62
CA TRP A 401 -19.16 12.52 72.22
C TRP A 401 -19.39 11.97 70.79
N ILE A 402 -20.60 12.11 70.25
CA ILE A 402 -20.91 11.79 68.85
C ILE A 402 -20.32 12.83 67.89
N GLY A 403 -20.10 14.07 68.34
CA GLY A 403 -19.47 15.14 67.54
C GLY A 403 -18.03 14.83 67.15
N GLY A 404 -17.30 14.07 67.99
CA GLY A 404 -15.94 13.61 67.67
C GLY A 404 -15.86 12.67 66.47
N LEU A 405 -16.87 11.81 66.26
CA LEU A 405 -16.93 10.91 65.10
C LEU A 405 -17.26 11.67 63.81
N LEU A 406 -18.17 12.65 63.89
CA LEU A 406 -18.50 13.55 62.78
C LEU A 406 -17.30 14.41 62.39
N SER A 407 -16.52 14.86 63.38
CA SER A 407 -15.29 15.62 63.13
C SER A 407 -14.24 14.79 62.38
N VAL A 408 -14.11 13.49 62.66
CA VAL A 408 -13.23 12.58 61.90
C VAL A 408 -13.72 12.41 60.46
N ALA A 409 -15.03 12.27 60.23
CA ALA A 409 -15.60 12.17 58.88
C ALA A 409 -15.32 13.44 58.05
N VAL A 410 -15.43 14.62 58.66
CA VAL A 410 -15.10 15.89 58.02
C VAL A 410 -13.60 15.95 57.69
N ILE A 411 -12.72 15.57 58.61
CA ILE A 411 -11.27 15.56 58.38
C ILE A 411 -10.92 14.66 57.19
N VAL A 412 -11.53 13.47 57.10
CA VAL A 412 -11.31 12.55 55.98
C VAL A 412 -11.73 13.18 54.66
N LEU A 413 -12.92 13.79 54.58
CA LEU A 413 -13.39 14.47 53.37
C LEU A 413 -12.49 15.64 52.96
N VAL A 414 -12.02 16.44 53.92
CA VAL A 414 -11.14 17.59 53.66
C VAL A 414 -9.77 17.12 53.15
N ILE A 415 -9.16 16.12 53.80
CA ILE A 415 -7.87 15.55 53.36
C ILE A 415 -8.03 14.97 51.95
N SER A 416 -9.06 14.16 51.72
CA SER A 416 -9.32 13.53 50.43
C SER A 416 -9.56 14.55 49.30
N ALA A 417 -10.29 15.64 49.57
CA ALA A 417 -10.49 16.71 48.59
C ALA A 417 -9.17 17.42 48.23
N CYS A 418 -8.33 17.70 49.22
CA CYS A 418 -7.01 18.30 49.02
C CYS A 418 -6.07 17.36 48.24
N THR A 419 -6.03 16.07 48.57
CA THR A 419 -5.18 15.09 47.88
C THR A 419 -5.66 14.88 46.44
N PHE A 420 -6.96 14.73 46.23
CA PHE A 420 -7.54 14.60 44.89
C PHE A 420 -7.19 15.80 44.02
N SER A 421 -7.30 17.00 44.57
CA SER A 421 -7.05 18.24 43.82
C SER A 421 -5.59 18.47 43.48
N ALA A 422 -4.67 18.06 44.37
CA ALA A 422 -3.24 18.11 44.10
C ALA A 422 -2.88 17.15 42.95
N GLU A 423 -3.38 15.92 43.01
CA GLU A 423 -3.18 14.93 41.94
C GLU A 423 -3.83 15.39 40.62
N PHE A 424 -5.08 15.87 40.66
CA PHE A 424 -5.79 16.41 39.50
C PHE A 424 -5.02 17.56 38.84
N TYR A 425 -4.37 18.44 39.62
CA TYR A 425 -3.54 19.52 39.07
C TYR A 425 -2.35 18.99 38.25
N HIS A 426 -1.72 17.89 38.68
CA HIS A 426 -0.60 17.27 37.97
C HIS A 426 -1.03 16.51 36.71
N GLN A 427 -2.33 16.32 36.51
CA GLN A 427 -2.91 15.67 35.33
C GLN A 427 -3.07 16.65 34.15
N TYR A 428 -2.04 17.45 33.88
CA TYR A 428 -1.89 18.32 32.69
C TYR A 428 -0.41 18.62 32.40
N PRO A 429 0.03 18.72 31.12
CA PRO A 429 -0.71 18.50 29.88
C PRO A 429 -0.73 17.02 29.47
N ILE A 430 -1.67 16.66 28.59
CA ILE A 430 -1.94 15.25 28.22
C ILE A 430 -0.73 14.55 27.58
N GLU A 431 0.11 15.31 26.89
CA GLU A 431 1.28 14.81 26.15
C GLU A 431 2.42 14.31 27.06
N ASN A 432 2.43 14.69 28.34
CA ASN A 432 3.48 14.31 29.30
C ASN A 432 3.08 13.13 30.20
N MET A 433 1.91 12.53 30.00
CA MET A 433 1.40 11.47 30.86
C MET A 433 1.51 10.09 30.21
N THR A 434 2.10 9.16 30.96
CA THR A 434 2.10 7.72 30.67
C THR A 434 0.97 7.05 31.47
N ASP A 435 0.27 6.10 30.86
CA ASP A 435 -1.02 5.56 31.35
C ASP A 435 -1.07 4.95 32.77
N GLU A 436 -2.33 4.88 33.24
CA GLU A 436 -2.93 4.41 34.51
C GLU A 436 -2.84 5.33 35.73
N ASN A 437 -3.84 6.22 35.82
CA ASN A 437 -4.08 7.07 36.98
C ASN A 437 -4.68 6.27 38.15
N SER A 438 -4.00 6.30 39.30
CA SER A 438 -4.43 5.56 40.50
C SER A 438 -5.16 6.41 41.54
N PHE A 439 -5.33 7.72 41.31
CA PHE A 439 -5.83 8.66 42.33
C PHE A 439 -7.36 8.82 42.38
N ALA A 440 -8.09 8.31 41.38
CA ALA A 440 -9.55 8.38 41.30
C ALA A 440 -10.15 7.06 40.81
N CYS A 441 -11.43 6.82 41.11
CA CYS A 441 -12.15 5.64 40.62
C CYS A 441 -12.31 5.62 39.09
N ASP A 442 -12.43 6.79 38.49
CA ASP A 442 -12.39 6.97 37.04
C ASP A 442 -10.96 7.23 36.58
N VAL A 443 -10.38 6.21 35.93
CA VAL A 443 -9.00 6.25 35.40
C VAL A 443 -8.85 7.12 34.16
N THR A 444 -9.95 7.60 33.57
CA THR A 444 -9.96 8.49 32.40
C THR A 444 -9.96 9.97 32.77
N LEU A 445 -10.13 10.28 34.07
CA LEU A 445 -10.20 11.64 34.56
C LEU A 445 -8.87 12.38 34.33
N ARG A 446 -8.92 13.56 33.68
CA ARG A 446 -7.76 14.41 33.39
C ARG A 446 -8.12 15.89 33.56
N ASN A 447 -7.16 16.73 33.90
CA ASN A 447 -7.35 18.19 33.97
C ASN A 447 -7.14 18.85 32.61
N SER A 448 -7.70 18.28 31.54
CA SER A 448 -7.57 18.79 30.17
C SER A 448 -8.92 18.78 29.45
N LYS A 449 -9.26 19.89 28.79
CA LYS A 449 -10.39 20.02 27.87
C LYS A 449 -9.90 20.54 26.53
N PHE A 450 -10.61 20.19 25.46
CA PHE A 450 -10.33 20.67 24.11
C PHE A 450 -11.42 21.64 23.69
N SER A 451 -11.06 22.87 23.34
CA SER A 451 -12.05 23.94 23.19
C SER A 451 -12.88 23.87 21.90
N THR A 452 -12.55 22.99 20.94
CA THR A 452 -13.40 22.66 19.77
C THR A 452 -12.97 21.40 19.03
N ASN A 453 -13.93 20.73 18.38
CA ASN A 453 -13.70 19.80 17.27
C ASN A 453 -12.87 20.50 16.18
N LEU A 454 -11.69 19.93 15.85
CA LEU A 454 -10.83 20.20 14.67
C LEU A 454 -11.19 21.48 13.88
N GLN A 455 -10.65 22.63 14.26
CA GLN A 455 -10.86 23.87 13.49
C GLN A 455 -9.88 23.95 12.33
N THR A 456 -10.39 23.93 11.08
CA THR A 456 -9.59 24.20 9.89
C THR A 456 -9.41 25.71 9.71
N MET A 457 -8.16 26.17 9.79
CA MET A 457 -7.80 27.58 9.70
C MET A 457 -6.98 27.86 8.43
N PRO A 458 -7.22 28.97 7.71
CA PRO A 458 -6.45 29.30 6.51
C PRO A 458 -5.00 29.67 6.88
N GLN A 459 -4.03 29.12 6.14
CA GLN A 459 -2.62 29.34 6.44
C GLN A 459 -2.14 30.76 6.09
N HIS A 460 -2.74 31.40 5.07
CA HIS A 460 -2.30 32.70 4.54
C HIS A 460 -2.70 33.93 5.37
N ARG A 461 -3.38 33.76 6.51
CA ARG A 461 -3.76 34.86 7.40
C ARG A 461 -3.78 34.42 8.86
N SER A 462 -2.68 33.89 9.37
CA SER A 462 -2.50 33.91 10.82
C SER A 462 -2.32 35.37 11.26
N SER A 463 -3.42 36.05 11.58
CA SER A 463 -3.42 37.31 12.32
C SER A 463 -2.87 37.13 13.75
N ASN A 464 -2.59 35.89 14.16
CA ASN A 464 -2.03 35.56 15.46
C ASN A 464 -0.50 35.49 15.40
N LYS A 465 0.16 36.59 15.79
CA LYS A 465 1.62 36.71 15.89
C LYS A 465 2.27 35.62 16.77
N GLN A 466 1.50 34.98 17.65
CA GLN A 466 1.99 33.92 18.55
C GLN A 466 2.26 32.59 17.83
N ILE A 467 1.61 32.31 16.70
CA ILE A 467 1.76 31.02 15.97
C ILE A 467 2.84 31.12 14.88
N GLN A 468 3.24 32.33 14.48
CA GLN A 468 4.23 32.54 13.41
C GLN A 468 5.54 31.75 13.61
N PRO A 469 6.15 31.70 14.83
CA PRO A 469 7.37 30.92 15.04
C PRO A 469 7.18 29.42 14.78
N MET A 470 5.96 28.90 14.95
CA MET A 470 5.66 27.52 14.62
C MET A 470 5.63 27.30 13.10
N PHE A 471 5.06 28.22 12.33
CA PHE A 471 5.12 28.13 10.87
C PHE A 471 6.54 28.24 10.32
N ASP A 472 7.40 29.01 10.98
CA ASP A 472 8.81 29.12 10.61
C ASP A 472 9.55 27.79 10.88
N LEU A 473 9.29 27.12 12.02
CA LEU A 473 9.81 25.78 12.32
C LEU A 473 9.30 24.72 11.35
N ILE A 474 7.99 24.72 11.08
CA ILE A 474 7.34 23.81 10.12
C ILE A 474 7.99 23.97 8.75
N SER A 475 8.20 25.20 8.28
CA SER A 475 8.76 25.48 6.94
C SER A 475 10.25 25.17 6.85
N ALA A 476 10.98 25.16 7.98
CA ALA A 476 12.39 24.82 8.03
C ALA A 476 12.67 23.31 8.10
N GLN A 477 11.65 22.47 8.38
CA GLN A 477 11.83 21.03 8.47
C GLN A 477 12.22 20.42 7.12
N GLN A 478 13.36 19.76 7.08
CA GLN A 478 13.85 19.04 5.91
C GLN A 478 13.11 17.71 5.74
N PHE A 479 12.63 17.44 4.52
CA PHE A 479 11.94 16.19 4.20
C PHE A 479 12.84 15.22 3.44
N TYR A 480 12.70 13.94 3.80
CA TYR A 480 13.29 12.82 3.10
C TYR A 480 12.18 11.93 2.55
N LEU A 481 12.16 11.73 1.24
CA LEU A 481 11.25 10.78 0.60
C LEU A 481 11.82 9.37 0.73
N LYS A 482 11.04 8.48 1.35
CA LYS A 482 11.34 7.05 1.44
C LYS A 482 10.46 6.29 0.45
N ILE A 483 11.11 5.53 -0.44
CA ILE A 483 10.46 4.69 -1.45
C ILE A 483 10.96 3.27 -1.26
N ASP A 484 10.09 2.35 -0.89
CA ASP A 484 10.39 0.93 -0.86
C ASP A 484 9.67 0.23 -2.01
N LEU A 485 10.42 -0.33 -2.95
CA LEU A 485 9.91 -1.24 -3.97
C LEU A 485 9.93 -2.65 -3.40
N ILE A 486 8.77 -3.29 -3.34
CA ILE A 486 8.56 -4.59 -2.70
C ILE A 486 8.32 -5.64 -3.78
N GLN A 487 8.88 -6.84 -3.58
CA GLN A 487 8.86 -7.93 -4.56
C GLN A 487 9.43 -7.47 -5.90
N THR A 488 10.70 -7.04 -5.86
CA THR A 488 11.41 -6.62 -7.06
C THR A 488 12.82 -7.20 -7.12
N ALA A 489 13.31 -7.43 -8.34
CA ALA A 489 14.69 -7.80 -8.60
C ALA A 489 15.61 -6.57 -8.80
N PHE A 490 15.08 -5.33 -8.64
CA PHE A 490 15.89 -4.12 -8.69
C PHE A 490 16.85 -4.06 -7.50
N THR A 491 18.08 -3.62 -7.76
CA THR A 491 19.17 -3.49 -6.80
C THR A 491 19.79 -2.11 -6.91
N CYS A 492 20.54 -1.69 -5.89
CA CYS A 492 21.25 -0.40 -5.89
C CYS A 492 22.31 -0.26 -6.99
N GLN A 493 22.68 -1.35 -7.68
CA GLN A 493 23.63 -1.33 -8.80
C GLN A 493 22.96 -1.06 -10.15
N ASP A 494 21.63 -1.14 -10.22
CA ASP A 494 20.90 -0.84 -11.45
C ASP A 494 20.86 0.67 -11.71
N SER A 495 20.59 1.07 -12.96
CA SER A 495 20.45 2.48 -13.33
C SER A 495 19.11 3.03 -12.82
N LEU A 496 19.14 3.50 -11.58
CA LEU A 496 18.06 4.16 -10.86
C LEU A 496 18.33 5.66 -10.85
N THR A 497 17.42 6.45 -11.43
CA THR A 497 17.55 7.91 -11.42
C THR A 497 16.29 8.56 -10.89
N ILE A 498 16.45 9.56 -10.03
CA ILE A 498 15.35 10.30 -9.45
C ILE A 498 15.48 11.75 -9.87
N TYR A 499 14.41 12.30 -10.41
CA TYR A 499 14.35 13.66 -10.91
C TYR A 499 13.35 14.47 -10.12
N HIS A 500 13.70 15.72 -9.82
CA HIS A 500 12.73 16.76 -9.53
C HIS A 500 12.19 17.29 -10.87
N VAL A 501 10.88 17.19 -11.04
CA VAL A 501 10.14 17.69 -12.20
C VAL A 501 9.74 19.14 -11.96
N MET A 502 10.45 20.07 -12.60
CA MET A 502 10.12 21.51 -12.59
C MET A 502 9.61 21.93 -13.97
N HIS A 503 8.30 21.90 -14.22
CA HIS A 503 7.61 22.32 -15.47
C HIS A 503 8.28 21.86 -16.80
N TYR A 504 9.42 22.42 -17.19
CA TYR A 504 10.20 22.14 -18.39
C TYR A 504 11.64 21.65 -18.13
N LYS A 505 12.06 21.43 -16.88
CA LYS A 505 13.39 20.92 -16.51
C LYS A 505 13.29 19.73 -15.55
N LEU A 506 14.16 18.75 -15.77
CA LEU A 506 14.40 17.62 -14.88
C LEU A 506 15.74 17.83 -14.18
N LEU A 507 15.73 17.95 -12.87
CA LEU A 507 16.95 18.05 -12.05
C LEU A 507 17.18 16.72 -11.34
N VAL A 508 18.36 16.12 -11.50
CA VAL A 508 18.68 14.87 -10.79
C VAL A 508 18.81 15.13 -9.29
N LEU A 509 18.07 14.35 -8.49
CA LEU A 509 18.18 14.34 -7.03
C LEU A 509 19.14 13.23 -6.59
N PRO A 510 20.12 13.51 -5.71
CA PRO A 510 21.01 12.49 -5.19
C PRO A 510 20.25 11.55 -4.24
N ILE A 511 20.46 10.24 -4.44
CA ILE A 511 19.95 9.21 -3.52
C ILE A 511 20.85 9.24 -2.28
N ALA A 512 20.28 9.61 -1.13
CA ALA A 512 21.03 9.72 0.13
C ALA A 512 21.37 8.34 0.71
N LYS A 513 20.45 7.38 0.56
CA LYS A 513 20.63 6.00 1.02
C LYS A 513 19.94 5.03 0.07
N CYS A 514 20.60 3.94 -0.28
CA CYS A 514 20.04 2.84 -1.05
C CYS A 514 20.37 1.52 -0.35
N GLU A 515 19.34 0.76 0.03
CA GLU A 515 19.50 -0.51 0.73
C GLU A 515 18.64 -1.59 0.08
N THR A 516 19.15 -2.81 0.00
CA THR A 516 18.38 -3.98 -0.41
C THR A 516 18.21 -4.89 0.80
N SER A 517 16.98 -5.24 1.15
CA SER A 517 16.65 -6.09 2.29
C SER A 517 15.90 -7.35 1.87
N TYR A 518 15.80 -8.34 2.77
CA TYR A 518 15.12 -9.63 2.56
C TYR A 518 15.55 -10.35 1.27
N ASN A 519 16.76 -10.93 1.25
CA ASN A 519 17.31 -11.63 0.09
C ASN A 519 17.31 -10.81 -1.22
N SER A 520 17.34 -9.47 -1.11
CA SER A 520 17.24 -8.51 -2.22
C SER A 520 15.87 -8.45 -2.89
N SER A 521 14.79 -8.77 -2.18
CA SER A 521 13.40 -8.65 -2.67
C SER A 521 12.76 -7.28 -2.41
N ILE A 522 13.31 -6.52 -1.44
CA ILE A 522 12.87 -5.15 -1.13
C ILE A 522 14.02 -4.19 -1.39
N LEU A 523 13.79 -3.19 -2.24
CA LEU A 523 14.71 -2.08 -2.50
C LEU A 523 14.19 -0.82 -1.80
N SER A 524 14.96 -0.29 -0.86
CA SER A 524 14.65 0.92 -0.11
C SER A 524 15.53 2.08 -0.56
N LEU A 525 14.90 3.17 -0.99
CA LEU A 525 15.53 4.40 -1.44
C LEU A 525 15.13 5.55 -0.52
N THR A 526 16.11 6.29 -0.03
CA THR A 526 15.90 7.53 0.73
C THR A 526 16.49 8.71 -0.03
N VAL A 527 15.69 9.73 -0.29
CA VAL A 527 16.07 10.90 -1.09
C VAL A 527 15.82 12.17 -0.28
N SER A 528 16.81 13.07 -0.23
CA SER A 528 16.61 14.39 0.36
C SER A 528 15.81 15.27 -0.60
N LEU A 529 14.71 15.84 -0.12
CA LEU A 529 13.90 16.77 -0.90
C LEU A 529 14.40 18.21 -0.70
N PRO A 530 14.56 19.00 -1.78
CA PRO A 530 14.96 20.41 -1.69
C PRO A 530 13.83 21.35 -1.24
N ALA A 531 12.58 20.88 -1.27
CA ALA A 531 11.39 21.64 -0.90
C ALA A 531 10.31 20.72 -0.35
N GLN A 532 9.39 21.29 0.44
CA GLN A 532 8.24 20.56 1.02
C GLN A 532 7.15 20.28 -0.01
N GLU A 533 6.99 21.16 -0.99
CA GLU A 533 6.11 20.99 -2.15
C GLU A 533 6.96 20.70 -3.37
N ILE A 534 6.81 19.50 -3.93
CA ILE A 534 7.69 19.01 -4.99
C ILE A 534 7.05 17.88 -5.79
N SER A 535 7.36 17.84 -7.08
CA SER A 535 7.06 16.70 -7.95
C SER A 535 8.32 15.91 -8.24
N VAL A 536 8.34 14.64 -7.87
CA VAL A 536 9.48 13.73 -8.02
C VAL A 536 9.12 12.63 -9.01
N GLN A 537 10.04 12.28 -9.90
CA GLN A 537 9.93 11.17 -10.84
C GLN A 537 11.11 10.22 -10.65
N LEU A 538 10.82 8.99 -10.23
CA LEU A 538 11.77 7.88 -10.19
C LEU A 538 11.69 7.10 -11.50
N ILE A 539 12.80 6.97 -12.20
CA ILE A 539 12.93 6.17 -13.42
C ILE A 539 13.71 4.90 -13.09
N LEU A 540 13.04 3.77 -13.29
CA LEU A 540 13.59 2.42 -13.16
C LEU A 540 13.82 1.86 -14.56
N SER A 541 15.08 1.69 -14.96
CA SER A 541 15.41 1.12 -16.27
C SER A 541 15.62 -0.38 -16.16
N GLY A 542 14.91 -1.16 -16.97
CA GLY A 542 15.07 -2.61 -17.05
C GLY A 542 13.76 -3.40 -16.99
N LEU A 543 13.87 -4.70 -17.31
CA LEU A 543 12.77 -5.67 -17.31
C LEU A 543 12.63 -6.34 -15.95
N LYS A 544 12.13 -5.62 -14.96
CA LYS A 544 11.90 -6.16 -13.62
C LYS A 544 10.53 -5.74 -13.14
N THR A 545 9.81 -6.68 -12.53
CA THR A 545 8.51 -6.44 -11.94
C THR A 545 8.66 -5.76 -10.59
N VAL A 546 7.62 -5.02 -10.21
CA VAL A 546 7.45 -4.48 -8.85
C VAL A 546 6.06 -4.87 -8.42
N GLY A 547 5.97 -5.71 -7.39
CA GLY A 547 4.71 -6.26 -6.90
C GLY A 547 3.96 -5.32 -5.95
N ALA A 548 4.69 -4.51 -5.18
CA ALA A 548 4.11 -3.52 -4.29
C ALA A 548 5.07 -2.33 -4.11
N ILE A 549 4.53 -1.20 -3.64
CA ILE A 549 5.32 -0.01 -3.35
C ILE A 549 4.89 0.59 -2.02
N ARG A 550 5.84 0.91 -1.15
CA ARG A 550 5.61 1.67 0.08
C ARG A 550 6.26 3.04 -0.08
N LEU A 551 5.45 4.08 0.08
CA LEU A 551 5.90 5.47 -0.03
C LEU A 551 5.71 6.14 1.33
N GLY A 552 6.66 6.98 1.73
CA GLY A 552 6.59 7.68 3.00
C GLY A 552 7.49 8.90 3.05
N LEU A 553 7.28 9.74 4.06
CA LEU A 553 8.16 10.87 4.34
C LEU A 553 8.75 10.74 5.74
N ILE A 554 10.00 11.17 5.85
CA ILE A 554 10.73 11.25 7.11
C ILE A 554 11.23 12.69 7.28
N GLY A 555 11.16 13.21 8.49
CA GLY A 555 11.67 14.54 8.84
C GLY A 555 12.05 14.58 10.32
N PRO A 556 13.22 15.17 10.68
CA PRO A 556 13.67 15.21 12.06
C PRO A 556 12.77 16.11 12.91
N SER A 557 12.67 15.81 14.21
CA SER A 557 12.06 16.71 15.19
C SER A 557 12.90 17.98 15.36
N ALA A 558 12.27 19.11 15.64
CA ALA A 558 12.95 20.36 15.92
C ALA A 558 12.31 21.07 17.12
N SER A 559 13.09 21.77 17.92
CA SER A 559 12.58 22.54 19.05
C SER A 559 13.22 23.91 19.11
N SER A 560 12.43 24.92 19.49
CA SER A 560 12.96 26.24 19.84
C SER A 560 13.90 26.14 21.05
N THR A 561 14.85 27.07 21.17
CA THR A 561 15.79 27.17 22.31
C THR A 561 15.09 27.25 23.67
N ASP A 562 13.89 27.85 23.68
CA ASP A 562 13.11 28.08 24.90
C ASP A 562 12.18 26.90 25.23
N GLY A 563 12.15 25.85 24.40
CA GLY A 563 11.26 24.68 24.57
C GLY A 563 9.77 24.96 24.33
N ARG A 564 9.39 26.21 24.02
CA ARG A 564 7.98 26.64 23.85
C ARG A 564 7.34 26.19 22.54
N TYR A 565 8.14 25.98 21.51
CA TYR A 565 7.70 25.49 20.21
C TYR A 565 8.44 24.18 19.92
N THR A 566 7.68 23.11 19.73
CA THR A 566 8.20 21.77 19.43
C THR A 566 7.55 21.22 18.16
N LEU A 567 8.36 20.88 17.18
CA LEU A 567 7.96 20.17 15.97
C LEU A 567 8.32 18.69 16.14
N LEU A 568 7.30 17.84 16.12
CA LEU A 568 7.49 16.39 16.24
C LEU A 568 8.13 15.82 14.98
N GLU A 569 8.75 14.65 15.12
CA GLU A 569 9.30 13.94 13.97
C GLU A 569 8.20 13.57 12.99
N LEU A 570 8.51 13.71 11.69
CA LEU A 570 7.67 13.20 10.61
C LEU A 570 8.15 11.79 10.30
N ASN A 571 7.28 10.80 10.42
CA ASN A 571 7.61 9.43 10.05
C ASN A 571 6.33 8.64 9.76
N PHE A 572 5.93 8.65 8.50
CA PHE A 572 4.82 7.84 8.02
C PHE A 572 5.20 7.18 6.71
N ALA A 573 4.60 6.02 6.43
CA ALA A 573 4.76 5.34 5.17
C ALA A 573 3.54 4.47 4.87
N SER A 574 2.91 4.64 3.71
CA SER A 574 1.76 3.84 3.29
C SER A 574 2.17 2.84 2.22
N THR A 575 1.72 1.60 2.38
CA THR A 575 1.96 0.51 1.43
C THR A 575 0.80 0.37 0.46
N PHE A 576 1.11 0.38 -0.83
CA PHE A 576 0.16 0.14 -1.92
C PHE A 576 0.43 -1.23 -2.54
N THR A 577 -0.60 -2.06 -2.58
CA THR A 577 -0.56 -3.41 -3.16
C THR A 577 -1.81 -3.63 -4.02
N SER A 578 -1.74 -4.55 -4.98
CA SER A 578 -2.94 -5.06 -5.64
C SER A 578 -3.36 -6.40 -5.04
N SER A 579 -4.67 -6.58 -4.89
CA SER A 579 -5.30 -7.86 -4.49
C SER A 579 -5.71 -8.72 -5.69
N LEU A 580 -5.52 -8.23 -6.92
CA LEU A 580 -5.92 -8.91 -8.15
C LEU A 580 -4.77 -9.73 -8.75
N VAL A 581 -5.13 -10.84 -9.40
CA VAL A 581 -4.20 -11.77 -10.05
C VAL A 581 -3.50 -11.09 -11.24
N ASP A 582 -2.22 -11.39 -11.43
CA ASP A 582 -1.38 -10.94 -12.55
C ASP A 582 -1.19 -9.41 -12.70
N GLN A 583 -1.36 -8.67 -11.60
CA GLN A 583 -1.10 -7.24 -11.59
C GLN A 583 0.28 -6.90 -11.04
N VAL A 584 0.95 -5.98 -11.72
CA VAL A 584 2.23 -5.39 -11.30
C VAL A 584 2.19 -3.88 -11.50
N LEU A 585 3.16 -3.18 -10.94
CA LEU A 585 3.28 -1.73 -11.08
C LEU A 585 3.25 -1.33 -12.56
N ALA A 586 2.34 -0.41 -12.89
CA ALA A 586 2.15 0.10 -14.24
C ALA A 586 3.40 0.86 -14.72
N PRO A 587 3.67 0.90 -16.04
CA PRO A 587 4.85 1.58 -16.59
C PRO A 587 4.94 3.06 -16.21
N SER A 588 3.81 3.72 -15.94
CA SER A 588 3.75 5.06 -15.40
C SER A 588 2.71 5.11 -14.29
N SER A 589 3.14 5.33 -13.05
CA SER A 589 2.26 5.43 -11.88
C SER A 589 2.35 6.82 -11.27
N LEU A 590 1.22 7.39 -10.84
CA LEU A 590 1.14 8.69 -10.19
C LEU A 590 0.63 8.54 -8.75
N PHE A 591 1.37 9.12 -7.80
CA PHE A 591 1.01 9.18 -6.40
C PHE A 591 0.89 10.64 -5.97
N SER A 592 -0.29 11.02 -5.48
CA SER A 592 -0.50 12.36 -4.91
C SER A 592 -0.53 12.27 -3.39
N LEU A 593 0.40 12.97 -2.74
CA LEU A 593 0.52 13.07 -1.30
C LEU A 593 0.19 14.51 -0.88
N GLN A 594 -0.82 14.66 -0.03
CA GLN A 594 -1.15 15.93 0.60
C GLN A 594 -0.72 15.92 2.07
N LEU A 595 -0.05 16.99 2.48
CA LEU A 595 0.40 17.22 3.85
C LEU A 595 -0.40 18.34 4.49
N THR A 596 -1.05 18.01 5.61
CA THR A 596 -1.80 18.96 6.43
C THR A 596 -1.04 19.20 7.73
N PRO A 597 -0.62 20.45 8.02
CA PRO A 597 -0.03 20.75 9.32
C PRO A 597 -1.12 20.78 10.40
N ILE A 598 -0.87 20.08 11.49
CA ILE A 598 -1.66 20.11 12.71
C ILE A 598 -0.83 20.83 13.76
N ILE A 599 -1.36 21.92 14.30
CA ILE A 599 -0.74 22.71 15.36
C ILE A 599 -1.57 22.55 16.62
N ASN A 600 -0.91 22.19 17.70
CA ASN A 600 -1.53 22.05 19.01
C ASN A 600 -1.04 23.19 19.89
N GLN A 601 -1.99 23.86 20.53
CA GLN A 601 -1.77 24.95 21.45
C GLN A 601 -2.17 24.49 22.85
N THR A 602 -1.19 24.41 23.74
CA THR A 602 -1.36 24.05 25.14
C THR A 602 -1.35 25.32 25.99
N ALA A 603 -2.48 25.63 26.61
CA ALA A 603 -2.61 26.77 27.50
C ALA A 603 -1.83 26.57 28.81
N PRO A 604 -1.33 27.62 29.45
CA PRO A 604 -0.60 27.49 30.71
C PRO A 604 -1.50 27.09 31.88
N LEU A 605 -0.96 26.25 32.79
CA LEU A 605 -1.56 25.88 34.08
C LEU A 605 -1.68 27.08 35.06
N SER A 606 -0.71 27.98 35.02
CA SER A 606 -0.66 29.21 35.82
C SER A 606 -1.11 30.42 35.01
N THR A 607 -1.58 31.47 35.69
CA THR A 607 -1.99 32.73 35.04
C THR A 607 -0.84 33.46 34.36
N ASP A 608 0.39 33.25 34.84
CA ASP A 608 1.62 33.89 34.33
C ASP A 608 2.42 32.98 33.39
N GLY A 609 1.95 31.74 33.17
CA GLY A 609 2.63 30.78 32.33
C GLY A 609 2.55 31.16 30.84
N LEU A 610 3.49 30.64 30.06
CA LEU A 610 3.51 30.83 28.62
C LEU A 610 2.80 29.67 27.93
N THR A 611 2.07 29.97 26.86
CA THR A 611 1.48 28.95 25.98
C THR A 611 2.57 28.15 25.29
N VAL A 612 2.44 26.82 25.28
CA VAL A 612 3.33 25.91 24.56
C VAL A 612 2.64 25.50 23.27
N PHE A 613 3.40 25.39 22.20
CA PHE A 613 2.91 24.96 20.89
C PHE A 613 3.66 23.70 20.46
N SER A 614 2.91 22.71 19.98
CA SER A 614 3.47 21.57 19.28
C SER A 614 2.91 21.48 17.85
N ALA A 615 3.65 20.88 16.94
CA ALA A 615 3.15 20.64 15.59
C ALA A 615 3.52 19.25 15.08
N ILE A 616 2.64 18.70 14.26
CA ILE A 616 2.80 17.43 13.56
C ILE A 616 2.19 17.54 12.17
N TRP A 617 2.65 16.70 11.25
CA TRP A 617 2.07 16.59 9.91
C TRP A 617 1.12 15.41 9.85
N SER A 618 -0.05 15.64 9.27
CA SER A 618 -0.95 14.58 8.83
C SER A 618 -0.82 14.40 7.33
N SER A 619 -0.72 13.16 6.88
CA SER A 619 -0.63 12.82 5.46
C SER A 619 -1.92 12.19 4.95
N SER A 620 -2.27 12.49 3.70
CA SER A 620 -3.32 11.81 2.97
C SER A 620 -2.85 11.52 1.54
N TYR A 621 -3.19 10.33 1.05
CA TYR A 621 -2.89 9.91 -0.31
C TYR A 621 -4.15 9.96 -1.16
N ASP A 622 -4.09 10.70 -2.26
CA ASP A 622 -5.12 10.66 -3.30
C ASP A 622 -4.61 9.79 -4.44
N VAL A 623 -5.03 8.52 -4.40
CA VAL A 623 -4.43 7.46 -5.19
C VAL A 623 -5.51 6.44 -5.59
N LYS A 624 -5.62 6.16 -6.89
CA LYS A 624 -6.48 5.10 -7.42
C LYS A 624 -5.65 3.85 -7.70
N THR A 625 -5.84 2.81 -6.90
CA THR A 625 -5.10 1.54 -7.01
C THR A 625 -5.23 0.89 -8.39
N SER A 626 -6.38 1.02 -9.05
CA SER A 626 -6.63 0.52 -10.41
C SER A 626 -5.81 1.22 -11.51
N GLU A 627 -5.25 2.40 -11.24
CA GLU A 627 -4.40 3.14 -12.18
C GLU A 627 -2.90 2.87 -11.94
N ILE A 628 -2.53 2.38 -10.75
CA ILE A 628 -1.14 2.09 -10.37
C ILE A 628 -0.74 0.66 -10.74
N PHE A 629 -1.67 -0.29 -10.67
CA PHE A 629 -1.41 -1.69 -10.95
C PHE A 629 -2.20 -2.13 -12.17
N ASN A 630 -1.48 -2.59 -13.19
CA ASN A 630 -2.08 -3.06 -14.44
C ASN A 630 -1.78 -4.54 -14.64
N THR A 631 -2.72 -5.25 -15.25
CA THR A 631 -2.49 -6.60 -15.76
C THR A 631 -1.46 -6.53 -16.87
N GLU A 632 -0.30 -7.13 -16.64
CA GLU A 632 0.77 -7.13 -17.64
C GLU A 632 0.76 -8.47 -18.38
N ASN A 633 0.59 -8.42 -19.69
CA ASN A 633 0.75 -9.59 -20.53
C ASN A 633 2.21 -9.75 -20.98
N ARG A 634 2.60 -10.95 -21.41
CA ARG A 634 3.99 -11.25 -21.84
C ARG A 634 4.52 -10.24 -22.87
N TYR A 635 3.70 -9.87 -23.85
CA TYR A 635 4.06 -8.92 -24.90
C TYR A 635 4.39 -7.52 -24.35
N THR A 636 3.53 -6.98 -23.49
CA THR A 636 3.70 -5.66 -22.86
C THR A 636 4.91 -5.62 -21.93
N PHE A 637 5.16 -6.71 -21.19
CA PHE A 637 6.35 -6.86 -20.35
C PHE A 637 7.64 -6.71 -21.16
N PHE A 638 7.79 -7.45 -22.26
CA PHE A 638 9.03 -7.40 -23.06
C PHE A 638 9.21 -6.13 -23.89
N LYS A 639 8.14 -5.37 -24.11
CA LYS A 639 8.19 -4.04 -24.72
C LYS A 639 8.58 -2.96 -23.70
N ARG A 640 8.50 -3.24 -22.40
CA ARG A 640 8.83 -2.29 -21.33
C ARG A 640 10.34 -2.05 -21.29
N ILE A 641 10.73 -0.78 -21.45
CA ILE A 641 12.13 -0.35 -21.35
C ILE A 641 12.38 0.28 -19.97
N GLN A 642 11.39 1.02 -19.47
CA GLN A 642 11.46 1.75 -18.22
C GLN A 642 10.11 1.75 -17.50
N THR A 643 10.16 1.87 -16.17
CA THR A 643 9.01 2.15 -15.31
C THR A 643 9.24 3.49 -14.62
N SER A 644 8.27 4.40 -14.71
CA SER A 644 8.32 5.71 -14.05
C SER A 644 7.32 5.78 -12.91
N VAL A 645 7.81 6.14 -11.71
CA VAL A 645 7.00 6.42 -10.53
C VAL A 645 7.02 7.91 -10.27
N ASN A 646 5.87 8.56 -10.43
CA ASN A 646 5.71 9.99 -10.21
C ASN A 646 5.04 10.21 -8.85
N VAL A 647 5.67 11.00 -7.99
CA VAL A 647 5.16 11.35 -6.66
C VAL A 647 5.02 12.87 -6.60
N THR A 648 3.81 13.37 -6.40
CA THR A 648 3.54 14.80 -6.22
C THR A 648 3.22 15.07 -4.76
N ILE A 649 4.04 15.87 -4.10
CA ILE A 649 3.89 16.26 -2.70
C ILE A 649 3.38 17.69 -2.69
N ALA A 650 2.22 17.90 -2.07
CA ALA A 650 1.59 19.20 -1.92
C ALA A 650 1.24 19.46 -0.45
N LYS A 651 1.18 20.72 -0.08
CA LYS A 651 0.70 21.17 1.23
C LYS A 651 -0.72 21.68 1.11
N THR A 652 -1.54 21.45 2.12
CA THR A 652 -2.88 22.05 2.18
C THR A 652 -2.80 23.55 2.43
N VAL A 653 -3.76 24.31 1.88
CA VAL A 653 -3.90 25.75 2.11
C VAL A 653 -4.41 26.12 3.51
N PHE A 654 -4.78 25.12 4.30
CA PHE A 654 -5.27 25.24 5.66
C PHE A 654 -4.43 24.38 6.62
N TYR A 655 -4.48 24.71 7.90
CA TYR A 655 -3.93 23.92 9.00
C TYR A 655 -5.04 23.57 9.99
N VAL A 656 -4.84 22.52 10.75
CA VAL A 656 -5.73 22.14 11.85
C VAL A 656 -5.16 22.73 13.13
N ASN A 657 -5.97 23.48 13.88
CA ASN A 657 -5.58 23.99 15.19
C ASN A 657 -6.33 23.24 16.30
N ASN A 658 -5.58 22.61 17.19
CA ASN A 658 -6.11 21.99 18.40
C ASN A 658 -5.73 22.84 19.60
N ILE A 659 -6.72 23.24 20.39
CA ILE A 659 -6.48 24.05 21.58
C ILE A 659 -6.82 23.20 22.80
N GLN A 660 -5.79 22.94 23.60
CA GLN A 660 -5.90 22.25 24.87
C GLN A 660 -5.84 23.26 26.01
N GLU A 661 -6.87 23.24 26.85
CA GLU A 661 -6.95 24.09 28.04
C GLU A 661 -7.06 23.24 29.30
N PRO A 662 -6.54 23.70 30.45
CA PRO A 662 -6.85 23.06 31.71
C PRO A 662 -8.34 23.20 32.03
N ILE A 663 -8.95 22.18 32.64
CA ILE A 663 -10.33 22.24 33.13
C ILE A 663 -10.42 23.28 34.25
N ALA A 664 -9.46 23.24 35.18
CA ALA A 664 -9.31 24.23 36.24
C ALA A 664 -7.83 24.63 36.41
N LYS A 665 -7.62 25.93 36.61
CA LYS A 665 -6.29 26.50 36.92
C LYS A 665 -5.99 26.39 38.42
N GLN A 666 -4.73 26.58 38.79
CA GLN A 666 -4.29 26.49 40.19
C GLN A 666 -5.13 27.36 41.15
N THR A 667 -5.40 28.62 40.77
CA THR A 667 -6.18 29.56 41.58
C THR A 667 -7.63 29.12 41.73
N GLU A 668 -8.22 28.54 40.68
CA GLU A 668 -9.58 28.02 40.70
C GLU A 668 -9.68 26.77 41.56
N ILE A 669 -8.76 25.81 41.41
CA ILE A 669 -8.72 24.60 42.25
C ILE A 669 -8.64 24.97 43.73
N ILE A 670 -7.75 25.90 44.09
CA ILE A 670 -7.59 26.36 45.49
C ILE A 670 -8.90 27.00 45.99
N PHE A 671 -9.49 27.92 45.22
CA PHE A 671 -10.71 28.62 45.62
C PHE A 671 -11.91 27.67 45.75
N ARG A 672 -12.12 26.79 44.78
CA ARG A 672 -13.20 25.80 44.78
C ARG A 672 -13.04 24.77 45.90
N ASN A 673 -11.82 24.36 46.22
CA ASN A 673 -11.56 23.52 47.38
C ASN A 673 -11.93 24.20 48.69
N PHE A 674 -11.57 25.48 48.86
CA PHE A 674 -11.99 26.22 50.05
C PHE A 674 -13.51 26.28 50.16
N LEU A 675 -14.21 26.58 49.05
CA LEU A 675 -15.68 26.58 49.03
C LEU A 675 -16.26 25.20 49.40
N PHE A 676 -15.70 24.12 48.86
CA PHE A 676 -16.12 22.76 49.20
C PHE A 676 -15.91 22.45 50.69
N ILE A 677 -14.76 22.81 51.25
CA ILE A 677 -14.45 22.63 52.68
C ILE A 677 -15.46 23.40 53.55
N PHE A 678 -15.76 24.65 53.21
CA PHE A 678 -16.76 25.45 53.92
C PHE A 678 -18.15 24.82 53.84
N LEU A 679 -18.57 24.36 52.65
CA LEU A 679 -19.85 23.68 52.47
C LEU A 679 -19.95 22.39 53.29
N VAL A 680 -18.88 21.59 53.35
CA VAL A 680 -18.82 20.39 54.20
C VAL A 680 -18.94 20.77 55.67
N LEU A 681 -18.19 21.78 56.13
CA LEU A 681 -18.27 22.25 57.53
C LEU A 681 -19.68 22.76 57.87
N GLU A 682 -20.32 23.53 56.99
CA GLU A 682 -21.68 24.03 57.19
C GLU A 682 -22.72 22.90 57.19
N ALA A 683 -22.62 21.96 56.25
CA ALA A 683 -23.54 20.83 56.16
C ALA A 683 -23.47 19.93 57.41
N PHE A 684 -22.25 19.63 57.89
CA PHE A 684 -22.06 18.85 59.11
C PHE A 684 -22.43 19.66 60.37
N GLY A 685 -22.18 20.97 60.39
CA GLY A 685 -22.64 21.86 61.47
C GLY A 685 -24.17 21.89 61.55
N LEU A 686 -24.86 21.99 60.41
CA LEU A 686 -26.32 21.90 60.33
C LEU A 686 -26.83 20.52 60.76
N LEU A 687 -26.16 19.43 60.35
CA LEU A 687 -26.50 18.08 60.79
C LEU A 687 -26.38 17.95 62.32
N VAL A 688 -25.32 18.46 62.94
CA VAL A 688 -25.14 18.47 64.40
C VAL A 688 -26.26 19.26 65.07
N LEU A 689 -26.63 20.42 64.53
CA LEU A 689 -27.73 21.24 65.03
C LEU A 689 -29.08 20.50 64.95
N VAL A 690 -29.35 19.83 63.82
CA VAL A 690 -30.53 18.97 63.63
C VAL A 690 -30.56 17.83 64.64
N VAL A 691 -29.44 17.12 64.82
CA VAL A 691 -29.33 16.03 65.82
C VAL A 691 -29.58 16.56 67.23
N LYS A 692 -28.99 17.72 67.59
CA LYS A 692 -29.11 18.34 68.91
C LYS A 692 -30.54 18.78 69.21
N LEU A 693 -31.25 19.34 68.22
CA LEU A 693 -32.61 19.87 68.41
C LEU A 693 -33.71 18.81 68.27
N LEU A 694 -33.55 17.85 67.36
CA LEU A 694 -34.63 16.90 67.03
C LEU A 694 -34.41 15.50 67.62
N ILE A 695 -33.17 15.04 67.76
CA ILE A 695 -32.87 13.63 68.12
C ILE A 695 -32.49 13.49 69.60
N VAL A 696 -31.69 14.41 70.15
CA VAL A 696 -31.27 14.35 71.56
C VAL A 696 -32.45 14.46 72.55
N PRO A 697 -33.46 15.33 72.37
CA PRO A 697 -34.59 15.43 73.29
C PRO A 697 -35.42 14.13 73.45
N PRO A 698 -35.85 13.43 72.36
CA PRO A 698 -36.59 12.18 72.49
C PRO A 698 -35.75 11.04 73.08
N LEU A 699 -34.45 10.96 72.74
CA LEU A 699 -33.54 9.98 73.35
C LEU A 699 -33.41 10.18 74.86
N ARG A 700 -33.27 11.43 75.32
CA ARG A 700 -33.19 11.75 76.74
C ARG A 700 -34.48 11.40 77.47
N THR A 701 -35.64 11.60 76.85
CA THR A 701 -36.93 11.19 77.42
C THR A 701 -37.07 9.67 77.48
N PHE A 702 -36.61 8.94 76.45
CA PHE A 702 -36.66 7.48 76.40
C PHE A 702 -35.75 6.83 77.45
N ILE A 703 -34.51 7.32 77.60
CA ILE A 703 -33.56 6.82 78.62
C ILE A 703 -34.09 7.05 80.04
N VAL A 704 -34.67 8.22 80.32
CA VAL A 704 -35.29 8.51 81.63
C VAL A 704 -36.48 7.58 81.90
N ARG A 705 -37.26 7.24 80.86
CA ARG A 705 -38.37 6.28 80.98
C ARG A 705 -37.89 4.85 81.26
N CYS A 706 -36.86 4.39 80.54
CA CYS A 706 -36.26 3.08 80.79
C CYS A 706 -35.66 2.97 82.19
N ARG A 707 -34.94 4.00 82.66
CA ARG A 707 -34.32 3.98 84.00
C ARG A 707 -35.35 3.90 85.13
N LYS A 708 -36.50 4.59 84.97
CA LYS A 708 -37.64 4.45 85.90
C LYS A 708 -38.24 3.04 85.87
N SER A 709 -38.34 2.40 84.71
CA SER A 709 -38.85 1.03 84.58
C SER A 709 -37.95 -0.02 85.24
N THR A 710 -36.61 0.16 85.19
CA THR A 710 -35.66 -0.78 85.80
C THR A 710 -35.61 -0.64 87.33
N GLU A 711 -35.70 0.59 87.86
CA GLU A 711 -35.82 0.83 89.32
C GLU A 711 -37.12 0.23 89.88
N GLN A 712 -38.23 0.30 89.14
CA GLN A 712 -39.51 -0.29 89.55
C GLN A 712 -39.46 -1.84 89.59
N SER A 713 -38.82 -2.48 88.60
CA SER A 713 -38.64 -3.93 88.55
C SER A 713 -37.70 -4.48 89.65
N GLN A 714 -36.67 -3.71 90.06
CA GLN A 714 -35.84 -4.05 91.23
C GLN A 714 -36.57 -3.87 92.57
N THR A 715 -37.57 -2.98 92.64
CA THR A 715 -38.39 -2.79 93.84
C THR A 715 -39.39 -3.94 94.00
N ASP A 716 -40.00 -4.39 92.91
CA ASP A 716 -40.94 -5.52 92.92
C ASP A 716 -40.25 -6.85 93.29
N HIS A 717 -39.03 -7.10 92.78
CA HIS A 717 -38.27 -8.32 93.11
C HIS A 717 -37.83 -8.39 94.59
N ASN A 718 -37.52 -7.24 95.21
CA ASN A 718 -37.21 -7.15 96.64
C ASN A 718 -38.47 -7.28 97.52
N THR A 719 -39.66 -6.98 96.99
CA THR A 719 -40.93 -7.12 97.71
C THR A 719 -41.41 -8.57 97.71
N GLU A 720 -41.13 -9.35 96.66
CA GLU A 720 -41.35 -10.80 96.64
C GLU A 720 -40.43 -11.57 97.62
N MET A 721 -39.13 -11.24 97.70
CA MET A 721 -38.22 -11.90 98.67
C MET A 721 -38.57 -11.62 100.14
N ASN A 722 -39.13 -10.45 100.44
CA ASN A 722 -39.57 -10.10 101.80
C ASN A 722 -40.89 -10.76 102.23
N ASN A 723 -41.71 -11.24 101.28
CA ASN A 723 -42.94 -11.97 101.59
C ASN A 723 -42.71 -13.48 101.78
N VAL A 724 -41.67 -14.06 101.17
CA VAL A 724 -41.28 -15.46 101.40
C VAL A 724 -40.62 -15.66 102.77
N SER A 725 -39.98 -14.63 103.33
CA SER A 725 -39.30 -14.67 104.63
C SER A 725 -40.20 -14.38 105.84
N ARG A 726 -41.50 -14.09 105.63
CA ARG A 726 -42.50 -13.92 106.71
C ARG A 726 -43.45 -15.10 106.90
N SER A 727 -43.22 -16.22 106.21
CA SER A 727 -43.99 -17.46 106.36
C SER A 727 -43.08 -18.67 106.62
N TYR A 728 -42.23 -18.56 107.64
CA TYR A 728 -41.60 -19.69 108.34
C TYR A 728 -41.35 -19.33 109.81
#